data_AF-A0A2E5TTP4-F1
#
_entry.id   AF-A0A2E5TTP4-F1
#
_cell.length_a   1.000
_cell.length_b   1.000
_cell.length_c   1.000
_cell.angle_alpha   90.00
_cell.angle_beta   90.00
_cell.angle_gamma   90.00
#
_symmetry.space_group_name_H-M   'P 1'
#
loop_
_entity.id
_entity.type
_entity.pdbx_description
1 polymer ?
#
loop_
_entity_poly.entity_id
_entity_poly.type
_entity_poly.pdbx_seq_one_letter_code
_entity_poly.pdbx_strand_id
1 'polypeptide(L)'
;MNDQSKSSGLSKCEKLIERYEEFHQHSTNRLIHFLCVPAIALSLIGLLWGIKIADVAIPKTEYFLTLNVGAIFICLAALYYLTLSFGSFLGMVVFGLVASLLCISFEMSPYSLLSFSLIVFVLAWVGQFIGHHMEGKRPAFTEDIQFLLVSPAWLLDALYKSPLKRPVLGLLFFAVYLVVNQLFAAEHVPDFSDSLKRADHYEVKIARDKWGVPHIIGKTDADVAYGLAFAHAEDDFKTIEQVILAARGKLASVEGEKFAPNDYYVHLTKIWEGMDERFAKLDPELQSLCQGYADGLNLYASRNPDLLIPSIWPAKPEDLIAGFVHKLPLFIGLHQDIGRLMKQSDKPQKTASVLNPGGVPVGSNFLAVSPSRSADQATRACINTHQPWTGPVAWYEAHLVTDKNNVYGGLFPGSPVILSGHNENITWGHTVNQPDLVDIFELEINPNNKNQYKVDGKWLELEKRVAPIEVKLFKDYRLTVKRELLYSIFGPSMRVEEKVYAIRYGGMDQFRQLEQWWKMGRARNLSEFKEAMRVQALSMFNTGYADKEGNIFYVYNGLIPKRAPGHDWSRTLPGNSRDLIWNEYIPFDELPQVENPAIGFLQNCNSNPFQTTLGDGNPDEAKFDPSCGIEKEMTNRARRALELFGGDKQITREEFFAYKYDKSYAAKSNLRKVISNFIETVKVSDGELQEELELIRNWDGSFDKANRSAALVLMTFRPRSNAMKLKSNQDKFLGNLRETSEALRKNFGRVDVEWGVINRLVRGGKSFPLGGASDTLRAIYGEPQKDGTLNAKAGDCFIQFVEWGKNGKLQSWAIHQFGSATVDSKSPHYSDQSPLFSEEKERKTLFEREEVLANSKRVYKP
;
A
#
# COMPACT_ATOMS: atom_id res chain seq x y z
N MET A 1 36.90 52.15 57.06
CA MET A 1 36.46 52.70 55.76
C MET A 1 36.98 51.80 54.64
N ASN A 2 36.21 50.79 54.21
CA ASN A 2 36.36 50.11 52.90
C ASN A 2 35.26 49.06 52.63
N ASP A 3 33.97 49.37 52.87
CA ASP A 3 32.90 48.41 52.53
C ASP A 3 31.59 48.99 51.99
N GLN A 4 31.54 50.30 51.70
CA GLN A 4 30.34 50.94 51.14
C GLN A 4 30.44 51.29 49.65
N SER A 5 31.53 50.94 48.96
CA SER A 5 31.69 51.27 47.53
C SER A 5 31.35 50.15 46.54
N LYS A 6 30.94 48.95 46.98
CA LYS A 6 30.56 47.83 46.08
C LYS A 6 29.06 47.73 45.76
N SER A 7 28.16 48.33 46.55
CA SER A 7 26.70 48.09 46.39
C SER A 7 25.97 49.03 45.42
N SER A 8 26.64 50.04 44.86
CA SER A 8 26.00 51.04 43.98
C SER A 8 25.78 50.58 42.54
N GLY A 9 26.36 49.44 42.12
CA GLY A 9 26.25 48.91 40.74
C GLY A 9 25.40 47.66 40.56
N LEU A 10 24.86 47.07 41.63
CA LEU A 10 24.11 45.81 41.57
C LEU A 10 22.67 46.01 41.08
N SER A 11 22.21 45.11 40.21
CA SER A 11 20.83 45.02 39.77
C SER A 11 19.89 44.71 40.94
N LYS A 12 18.59 45.02 40.77
CA LYS A 12 17.56 44.74 41.77
C LYS A 12 17.54 43.26 42.19
N CYS A 13 17.77 42.36 41.24
CA CYS A 13 17.84 40.92 41.48
C CYS A 13 19.04 40.54 42.36
N GLU A 14 20.23 41.06 42.05
CA GLU A 14 21.46 40.75 42.80
C GLU A 14 21.38 41.21 44.26
N LYS A 15 20.80 42.39 44.52
CA LYS A 15 20.59 42.89 45.90
C LYS A 15 19.65 42.01 46.71
N LEU A 16 18.60 41.47 46.08
CA LEU A 16 17.65 40.57 46.73
C LEU A 16 18.26 39.18 46.98
N ILE A 17 19.08 38.68 46.05
CA ILE A 17 19.79 37.40 46.16
C ILE A 17 20.86 37.47 47.24
N GLU A 18 21.67 38.54 47.31
CA GLU A 18 22.69 38.72 48.36
C GLU A 18 22.05 38.75 49.74
N ARG A 19 20.97 39.52 49.92
CA ARG A 19 20.23 39.58 51.19
C ARG A 19 19.59 38.24 51.54
N TYR A 20 19.07 37.49 50.56
CA TYR A 20 18.52 36.15 50.80
C TYR A 20 19.62 35.14 51.18
N GLU A 21 20.83 35.28 50.64
CA GLU A 21 21.96 34.41 50.94
C GLU A 21 22.42 34.51 52.40
N GLU A 22 22.26 35.67 53.06
CA GLU A 22 22.54 35.85 54.49
C GLU A 22 21.77 34.88 55.39
N PHE A 23 20.59 34.41 54.95
CA PHE A 23 19.75 33.45 55.68
C PHE A 23 20.15 31.99 55.46
N HIS A 24 21.15 31.72 54.62
CA HIS A 24 21.53 30.36 54.19
C HIS A 24 23.05 30.22 54.12
N GLN A 25 23.73 30.14 55.26
CA GLN A 25 25.19 29.99 55.34
C GLN A 25 25.60 28.54 55.59
N HIS A 26 24.75 27.72 56.23
CA HIS A 26 25.04 26.31 56.50
C HIS A 26 24.89 25.45 55.23
N SER A 27 25.89 24.62 54.92
CA SER A 27 25.94 23.81 53.69
C SER A 27 24.77 22.82 53.57
N THR A 28 24.40 22.17 54.67
CA THR A 28 23.22 21.28 54.70
C THR A 28 21.91 22.02 54.50
N ASN A 29 21.75 23.21 55.09
CA ASN A 29 20.54 24.02 54.90
C ASN A 29 20.43 24.50 53.44
N ARG A 30 21.54 24.92 52.83
CA ARG A 30 21.59 25.21 51.39
C ARG A 30 21.13 24.01 50.57
N LEU A 31 21.65 22.80 50.84
CA LEU A 31 21.25 21.58 50.11
C LEU A 31 19.75 21.27 50.28
N ILE A 32 19.23 21.39 51.50
CA ILE A 32 17.80 21.22 51.79
C ILE A 32 16.96 22.23 50.99
N HIS A 33 17.40 23.48 50.87
CA HIS A 33 16.74 24.50 50.04
C HIS A 33 16.79 24.17 48.55
N PHE A 34 17.93 23.67 48.05
CA PHE A 34 18.06 23.23 46.66
C PHE A 34 17.06 22.13 46.27
N LEU A 35 16.63 21.29 47.23
CA LEU A 35 15.66 20.21 47.00
C LEU A 35 14.22 20.64 47.28
N CYS A 36 13.99 21.31 48.42
CA CYS A 36 12.63 21.58 48.88
C CYS A 36 11.96 22.76 48.17
N VAL A 37 12.69 23.81 47.80
CA VAL A 37 12.09 24.98 47.13
C VAL A 37 11.51 24.62 45.76
N PRO A 38 12.20 23.88 44.86
CA PRO A 38 11.59 23.40 43.62
C PRO A 38 10.40 22.46 43.87
N ALA A 39 10.48 21.59 44.88
CA ALA A 39 9.39 20.68 45.24
C ALA A 39 8.14 21.44 45.72
N ILE A 40 8.32 22.48 46.54
CA ILE A 40 7.24 23.37 47.00
C ILE A 40 6.62 24.10 45.79
N ALA A 41 7.45 24.65 44.90
CA ALA A 41 6.96 25.35 43.72
C ALA A 41 6.18 24.43 42.76
N LEU A 42 6.69 23.23 42.47
CA LEU A 42 6.02 22.24 41.62
C LEU A 42 4.71 21.74 42.24
N SER A 43 4.73 21.42 43.54
CA SER A 43 3.54 20.94 44.23
C SER A 43 2.48 22.03 44.39
N LEU A 44 2.87 23.28 44.64
CA LEU A 44 1.94 24.41 44.65
C LEU A 44 1.29 24.61 43.28
N ILE A 45 2.06 24.56 42.20
CA ILE A 45 1.53 24.60 40.83
C ILE A 45 0.52 23.46 40.63
N GLY A 46 0.84 22.23 41.03
CA GLY A 46 -0.07 21.09 40.92
C GLY A 46 -1.37 21.25 41.73
N LEU A 47 -1.29 21.79 42.95
CA LEU A 47 -2.48 22.11 43.77
C LEU A 47 -3.37 23.16 43.07
N LEU A 48 -2.78 24.19 42.49
CA LEU A 48 -3.49 25.25 41.76
C LEU A 48 -3.99 24.76 40.39
N TRP A 49 -3.29 23.82 39.76
CA TRP A 49 -3.63 23.23 38.46
C TRP A 49 -4.97 22.49 38.52
N GLY A 50 -5.27 21.84 39.64
CA GLY A 50 -6.55 21.16 39.86
C GLY A 50 -7.77 22.11 39.88
N ILE A 51 -7.57 23.42 39.96
CA ILE A 51 -8.65 24.42 39.94
C ILE A 51 -8.87 24.88 38.49
N LYS A 52 -9.81 24.22 37.81
CA LYS A 52 -10.20 24.52 36.42
C LYS A 52 -11.11 25.74 36.36
N ILE A 53 -10.86 26.66 35.40
CA ILE A 53 -11.59 27.92 35.25
C ILE A 53 -12.52 27.86 34.03
N ALA A 54 -11.98 27.57 32.86
CA ALA A 54 -12.73 27.54 31.61
C ALA A 54 -12.01 26.71 30.55
N ASP A 55 -12.76 26.02 29.70
CA ASP A 55 -12.22 25.37 28.51
C ASP A 55 -12.25 26.34 27.34
N VAL A 56 -11.08 26.67 26.81
CA VAL A 56 -10.93 27.60 25.68
C VAL A 56 -10.73 26.77 24.43
N ALA A 57 -11.70 26.82 23.52
CA ALA A 57 -11.57 26.19 22.20
C ALA A 57 -10.41 26.82 21.43
N ILE A 58 -9.47 26.00 20.97
CA ILE A 58 -8.37 26.47 20.13
C ILE A 58 -8.92 26.64 18.70
N PRO A 59 -8.91 27.87 18.13
CA PRO A 59 -9.51 28.13 16.82
C PRO A 59 -8.96 27.19 15.74
N LYS A 60 -9.88 26.58 14.96
CA LYS A 60 -9.58 25.65 13.86
C LYS A 60 -8.97 24.30 14.29
N THR A 61 -9.23 23.87 15.52
CA THR A 61 -8.96 22.51 16.03
C THR A 61 -10.12 22.01 16.88
N GLU A 62 -10.22 20.69 17.10
CA GLU A 62 -11.18 20.08 18.05
C GLU A 62 -10.68 20.12 19.50
N TYR A 63 -9.49 20.69 19.74
CA TYR A 63 -8.86 20.71 21.04
C TYR A 63 -9.34 21.91 21.85
N PHE A 64 -9.58 21.65 23.14
CA PHE A 64 -9.85 22.66 24.14
C PHE A 64 -8.63 22.78 25.06
N LEU A 65 -8.22 24.01 25.33
CA LEU A 65 -7.23 24.31 26.36
C LEU A 65 -7.98 24.63 27.66
N THR A 66 -7.90 23.75 28.65
CA THR A 66 -8.42 24.06 29.99
C THR A 66 -7.55 25.11 30.64
N LEU A 67 -8.07 26.33 30.73
CA LEU A 67 -7.50 27.38 31.56
C LEU A 67 -7.68 27.00 33.02
N ASN A 68 -6.58 26.86 33.75
CA ASN A 68 -6.57 26.55 35.18
C ASN A 68 -5.77 27.61 35.96
N VAL A 69 -6.00 27.68 37.27
CA VAL A 69 -5.35 28.66 38.15
C VAL A 69 -3.83 28.47 38.17
N GLY A 70 -3.33 27.23 38.01
CA GLY A 70 -1.90 26.93 37.91
C GLY A 70 -1.22 27.60 36.71
N ALA A 71 -1.83 27.56 35.52
CA ALA A 71 -1.34 28.21 34.32
C ALA A 71 -1.30 29.75 34.47
N ILE A 72 -2.33 30.34 35.08
CA ILE A 72 -2.36 31.78 35.39
C ILE A 72 -1.24 32.13 36.39
N PHE A 73 -1.07 31.32 37.43
CA PHE A 73 -0.03 31.51 38.43
C PHE A 73 1.37 31.48 37.81
N ILE A 74 1.64 30.55 36.89
CA ILE A 74 2.91 30.48 36.14
C ILE A 74 3.14 31.76 35.33
N CYS A 75 2.13 32.24 34.60
CA CYS A 75 2.24 33.47 33.81
C CYS A 75 2.53 34.69 34.69
N LEU A 76 1.81 34.84 35.82
CA LEU A 76 2.02 35.94 36.77
C LEU A 76 3.40 35.86 37.42
N ALA A 77 3.85 34.65 37.79
CA ALA A 77 5.19 34.43 38.33
C ALA A 77 6.25 34.84 37.30
N ALA A 78 6.15 34.38 36.05
CA ALA A 78 7.08 34.75 35.00
C ALA A 78 7.16 36.27 34.80
N LEU A 79 6.01 36.96 34.75
CA LEU A 79 5.97 38.43 34.66
C LEU A 79 6.65 39.11 35.85
N TYR A 80 6.51 38.57 37.07
CA TYR A 80 7.25 39.06 38.23
C TYR A 80 8.77 38.91 38.05
N TYR A 81 9.25 37.75 37.60
CA TYR A 81 10.69 37.53 37.38
C TYR A 81 11.26 38.37 36.23
N LEU A 82 10.45 38.78 35.27
CA LEU A 82 10.84 39.76 34.25
C LEU A 82 11.21 41.11 34.86
N THR A 83 10.58 41.50 35.97
CA THR A 83 10.94 42.71 36.72
C THR A 83 12.25 42.58 37.52
N LEU A 84 12.75 41.36 37.69
CA LEU A 84 14.02 41.06 38.37
C LEU A 84 15.18 40.99 37.37
N SER A 85 15.07 40.11 36.36
CA SER A 85 16.02 40.05 35.23
C SER A 85 15.45 39.21 34.07
N PHE A 86 15.93 39.45 32.85
CA PHE A 86 15.55 38.64 31.68
C PHE A 86 15.97 37.16 31.80
N GLY A 87 17.11 36.90 32.44
CA GLY A 87 17.58 35.53 32.68
C GLY A 87 16.67 34.76 33.66
N SER A 88 16.26 35.40 34.75
CA SER A 88 15.32 34.83 35.72
C SER A 88 13.93 34.62 35.10
N PHE A 89 13.48 35.53 34.24
CA PHE A 89 12.27 35.35 33.44
C PHE A 89 12.34 34.09 32.57
N LEU A 90 13.40 33.95 31.77
CA LEU A 90 13.56 32.79 30.89
C LEU A 90 13.63 31.48 31.69
N GLY A 91 14.36 31.47 32.81
CA GLY A 91 14.41 30.33 33.73
C GLY A 91 13.03 29.97 34.29
N MET A 92 12.19 30.95 34.62
CA MET A 92 10.85 30.71 35.15
C MET A 92 9.84 30.28 34.09
N VAL A 93 9.92 30.82 32.87
CA VAL A 93 9.12 30.35 31.73
C VAL A 93 9.39 28.87 31.47
N VAL A 94 10.66 28.49 31.45
CA VAL A 94 11.10 27.12 31.27
C VAL A 94 10.62 26.21 32.42
N PHE A 95 10.79 26.63 33.67
CA PHE A 95 10.28 25.89 34.83
C PHE A 95 8.76 25.72 34.78
N GLY A 96 8.02 26.77 34.40
CA GLY A 96 6.58 26.75 34.23
C GLY A 96 6.12 25.77 33.14
N LEU A 97 6.83 25.70 32.02
CA LEU A 97 6.56 24.71 30.96
C LEU A 97 6.76 23.28 31.46
N VAL A 98 7.84 23.01 32.20
CA VAL A 98 8.10 21.71 32.83
C VAL A 98 7.01 21.35 33.84
N ALA A 99 6.64 22.30 34.71
CA ALA A 99 5.59 22.10 35.71
C ALA A 99 4.22 21.81 35.06
N SER A 100 3.88 22.53 33.99
CA SER A 100 2.66 22.34 33.21
C SER A 100 2.61 20.93 32.60
N LEU A 101 3.72 20.50 31.99
CA LEU A 101 3.83 19.15 31.41
C LEU A 101 3.66 18.07 32.47
N LEU A 102 4.26 18.22 33.66
CA LEU A 102 4.11 17.27 34.77
C LEU A 102 2.67 17.20 35.27
N CYS A 103 1.98 18.34 35.40
CA CYS A 103 0.58 18.38 35.84
C CYS A 103 -0.35 17.70 34.83
N ILE A 104 -0.20 18.03 33.54
CA ILE A 104 -0.96 17.39 32.45
C ILE A 104 -0.68 15.88 32.43
N SER A 105 0.57 15.47 32.63
CA SER A 105 0.97 14.06 32.69
C SER A 105 0.29 13.31 33.86
N PHE A 106 0.19 13.96 35.03
CA PHE A 106 -0.52 13.40 36.18
C PHE A 106 -2.03 13.30 35.96
N GLU A 107 -2.66 14.28 35.30
CA GLU A 107 -4.09 14.24 34.95
C GLU A 107 -4.44 13.08 34.00
N MET A 108 -3.48 12.61 33.20
CA MET A 108 -3.64 11.44 32.33
C MET A 108 -3.30 10.10 33.02
N SER A 109 -2.81 10.13 34.26
CA SER A 109 -2.46 8.94 35.05
C SER A 109 -3.63 8.51 35.96
N PRO A 110 -3.65 7.26 36.48
CA PRO A 110 -4.66 6.84 37.46
C PRO A 110 -4.48 7.47 38.85
N TYR A 111 -3.44 8.29 39.07
CA TYR A 111 -3.10 8.87 40.38
C TYR A 111 -3.67 10.28 40.56
N SER A 112 -4.09 10.60 41.79
CA SER A 112 -4.61 11.92 42.13
C SER A 112 -3.49 12.97 42.19
N LEU A 113 -3.47 13.90 41.23
CA LEU A 113 -2.58 15.07 41.23
C LEU A 113 -2.71 15.85 42.55
N LEU A 114 -3.93 16.07 43.03
CA LEU A 114 -4.20 16.80 44.27
C LEU A 114 -3.53 16.12 45.48
N SER A 115 -3.72 14.81 45.64
CA SER A 115 -3.16 14.06 46.77
C SER A 115 -1.65 14.01 46.71
N PHE A 116 -1.09 13.78 45.53
CA PHE A 116 0.36 13.75 45.32
C PHE A 116 0.99 15.10 45.61
N SER A 117 0.45 16.18 45.03
CA SER A 117 0.93 17.54 45.26
C SER A 117 0.82 17.93 46.74
N LEU A 118 -0.28 17.59 47.44
CA LEU A 118 -0.43 17.90 48.86
C LEU A 118 0.63 17.20 49.73
N ILE A 119 0.89 15.92 49.47
CA ILE A 119 1.91 15.15 50.21
C ILE A 119 3.30 15.76 50.01
N VAL A 120 3.68 16.03 48.75
CA VAL A 120 4.98 16.62 48.42
C VAL A 120 5.11 18.02 49.03
N PHE A 121 4.05 18.82 48.98
CA PHE A 121 4.03 20.18 49.55
C PHE A 121 4.31 20.15 51.05
N VAL A 122 3.62 19.28 51.80
CA VAL A 122 3.79 19.14 53.25
C VAL A 122 5.19 18.64 53.60
N LEU A 123 5.67 17.58 52.95
CA LEU A 123 6.99 17.01 53.22
C LEU A 123 8.12 18.00 52.92
N ALA A 124 8.01 18.74 51.82
CA ALA A 124 9.02 19.72 51.44
C ALA A 124 9.06 20.91 52.41
N TRP A 125 7.92 21.36 52.93
CA TRP A 125 7.88 22.38 53.99
C TRP A 125 8.46 21.89 55.31
N VAL A 126 8.17 20.65 55.71
CA VAL A 126 8.83 20.03 56.88
C VAL A 126 10.34 20.04 56.71
N GLY A 127 10.84 19.66 55.52
CA GLY A 127 12.25 19.75 55.16
C GLY A 127 12.82 21.17 55.31
N GLN A 128 12.13 22.19 54.79
CA GLN A 128 12.53 23.60 54.93
C GLN A 128 12.69 24.04 56.38
N PHE A 129 11.74 23.65 57.25
CA PHE A 129 11.83 24.00 58.68
C PHE A 129 12.97 23.28 59.40
N ILE A 130 13.26 22.03 59.04
CA ILE A 130 14.44 21.31 59.55
C ILE A 130 15.72 22.03 59.11
N GLY A 131 15.82 22.43 57.85
CA GLY A 131 16.98 23.16 57.32
C GLY A 131 17.23 24.47 58.07
N HIS A 132 16.19 25.27 58.29
CA HIS A 132 16.29 26.52 59.03
C HIS A 132 16.57 26.32 60.53
N HIS A 133 16.06 25.24 61.13
CA HIS A 133 16.42 24.87 62.50
C HIS A 133 17.91 24.61 62.65
N MET A 134 18.54 23.95 61.66
CA MET A 134 19.99 23.73 61.62
C MET A 134 20.80 25.00 61.37
N GLU A 135 20.24 25.97 60.62
CA GLU A 135 20.86 27.28 60.37
C GLU A 135 20.83 28.20 61.60
N GLY A 136 19.93 27.94 62.57
CA GLY A 136 19.72 28.81 63.73
C GLY A 136 19.04 30.14 63.40
N LYS A 137 18.52 30.30 62.18
CA LYS A 137 17.81 31.49 61.69
C LYS A 137 16.38 31.13 61.29
N ARG A 138 15.44 32.05 61.55
CA ARG A 138 14.06 31.91 61.04
C ARG A 138 14.05 32.03 59.51
N PRO A 139 13.08 31.41 58.81
CA PRO A 139 12.97 31.54 57.37
C PRO A 139 12.84 33.00 56.92
N ALA A 140 13.52 33.38 55.84
CA ALA A 140 13.58 34.78 55.36
C ALA A 140 12.19 35.38 55.08
N PHE A 141 11.21 34.57 54.68
CA PHE A 141 9.84 35.04 54.44
C PHE A 141 9.11 35.53 55.70
N THR A 142 9.61 35.20 56.89
CA THR A 142 9.06 35.72 58.16
C THR A 142 9.41 37.17 58.39
N GLU A 143 10.46 37.69 57.72
CA GLU A 143 10.79 39.12 57.71
C GLU A 143 10.12 39.84 56.54
N ASP A 144 10.10 39.21 55.37
CA ASP A 144 9.44 39.77 54.19
C ASP A 144 8.94 38.66 53.26
N ILE A 145 7.63 38.63 53.05
CA ILE A 145 6.97 37.61 52.23
C ILE A 145 7.51 37.56 50.79
N GLN A 146 8.12 38.64 50.29
CA GLN A 146 8.74 38.67 48.96
C GLN A 146 9.83 37.60 48.80
N PHE A 147 10.47 37.17 49.90
CA PHE A 147 11.53 36.15 49.85
C PHE A 147 11.04 34.76 49.43
N LEU A 148 9.74 34.47 49.51
CA LEU A 148 9.17 33.27 48.87
C LEU A 148 9.38 33.28 47.36
N LEU A 149 9.27 34.45 46.72
CA LEU A 149 9.48 34.64 45.29
C LEU A 149 10.95 34.90 44.94
N VAL A 150 11.80 35.25 45.90
CA VAL A 150 13.26 35.38 45.67
C VAL A 150 13.94 34.01 45.71
N SER A 151 13.44 33.06 46.50
CA SER A 151 14.04 31.74 46.68
C SER A 151 14.28 30.95 45.36
N PRO A 152 13.39 30.95 44.35
CA PRO A 152 13.65 30.28 43.07
C PRO A 152 14.65 31.04 42.19
N ALA A 153 14.68 32.38 42.26
CA ALA A 153 15.69 33.18 41.56
C ALA A 153 17.10 32.95 42.14
N TRP A 154 17.21 32.82 43.46
CA TRP A 154 18.47 32.48 44.14
C TRP A 154 19.01 31.11 43.68
N LEU A 155 18.13 30.11 43.51
CA LEU A 155 18.50 28.81 42.95
C LEU A 155 18.95 28.90 41.50
N LEU A 156 18.22 29.63 40.67
CA LEU A 156 18.58 29.84 39.26
C LEU A 156 19.94 30.53 39.13
N ASP A 157 20.19 31.57 39.92
CA ASP A 157 21.48 32.27 39.95
C ASP A 157 22.63 31.35 40.38
N ALA A 158 22.44 30.56 41.43
CA ALA A 158 23.43 29.59 41.88
C ALA A 158 23.68 28.45 40.86
N LEU A 159 22.68 28.11 40.04
CA LEU A 159 22.81 27.16 38.92
C LEU A 159 23.54 27.80 37.72
N TYR A 160 23.26 29.06 37.39
CA TYR A 160 23.91 29.78 36.27
C TYR A 160 25.40 30.02 36.53
N LYS A 161 25.78 30.27 37.79
CA LYS A 161 27.16 30.53 38.23
C LYS A 161 28.05 29.28 38.36
N SER A 162 27.48 28.07 38.35
CA SER A 162 28.26 26.83 38.54
C SER A 162 28.41 26.01 37.24
N PRO A 163 29.61 25.96 36.63
CA PRO A 163 29.83 25.19 35.38
C PRO A 163 29.64 23.68 35.55
N LEU A 164 29.82 23.13 36.77
CA LEU A 164 29.58 21.72 37.09
C LEU A 164 28.09 21.34 37.21
N LYS A 165 27.18 22.30 37.43
CA LYS A 165 25.74 22.04 37.67
C LYS A 165 24.87 22.20 36.42
N ARG A 166 25.41 22.75 35.32
CA ARG A 166 24.77 22.83 34.00
C ARG A 166 24.37 21.47 33.37
N PRO A 167 25.20 20.40 33.44
CA PRO A 167 24.79 19.08 32.92
C PRO A 167 23.66 18.43 33.71
N VAL A 168 23.50 18.76 35.01
CA VAL A 168 22.38 18.26 35.83
C VAL A 168 21.04 18.79 35.32
N LEU A 169 21.01 20.05 34.88
CA LEU A 169 19.83 20.65 34.26
C LEU A 169 19.49 19.95 32.93
N GLY A 170 20.49 19.66 32.10
CA GLY A 170 20.32 18.88 30.87
C GLY A 170 19.83 17.45 31.12
N LEU A 171 20.32 16.79 32.18
CA LEU A 171 19.87 15.46 32.62
C LEU A 171 18.44 15.49 33.17
N LEU A 172 18.04 16.54 33.88
CA LEU A 172 16.66 16.75 34.33
C LEU A 172 15.72 16.99 33.16
N PHE A 173 16.12 17.79 32.15
CA PHE A 173 15.38 17.92 30.90
C PHE A 173 15.24 16.60 30.17
N PHE A 174 16.31 15.82 30.10
CA PHE A 174 16.30 14.52 29.46
C PHE A 174 15.44 13.51 30.22
N ALA A 175 15.47 13.51 31.55
CA ALA A 175 14.63 12.67 32.39
C ALA A 175 13.15 13.05 32.30
N VAL A 176 12.81 14.35 32.32
CA VAL A 176 11.44 14.83 32.08
C VAL A 176 10.99 14.50 30.67
N TYR A 177 11.85 14.67 29.66
CA TYR A 177 11.58 14.24 28.29
C TYR A 177 11.31 12.73 28.21
N LEU A 178 12.10 11.88 28.89
CA LEU A 178 11.89 10.43 28.93
C LEU A 178 10.59 10.03 29.63
N VAL A 179 10.24 10.68 30.75
CA VAL A 179 9.00 10.42 31.49
C VAL A 179 7.78 10.89 30.70
N VAL A 180 7.84 12.07 30.10
CA VAL A 180 6.82 12.57 29.15
C VAL A 180 6.69 11.59 27.98
N ASN A 181 7.80 11.18 27.37
CA ASN A 181 7.77 10.22 26.26
C ASN A 181 7.17 8.86 26.68
N GLN A 182 7.41 8.37 27.90
CA GLN A 182 6.78 7.14 28.40
C GLN A 182 5.29 7.31 28.73
N LEU A 183 4.86 8.47 29.24
CA LEU A 183 3.46 8.72 29.64
C LEU A 183 2.55 9.07 28.45
N PHE A 184 3.08 9.71 27.41
CA PHE A 184 2.39 9.91 26.14
C PHE A 184 2.51 8.72 25.18
N ALA A 185 3.30 7.71 25.54
CA ALA A 185 3.37 6.40 24.88
C ALA A 185 2.38 5.38 25.48
N ALA A 186 1.28 5.84 26.09
CA ALA A 186 0.13 4.97 26.30
C ALA A 186 -0.42 4.59 24.91
N GLU A 187 0.15 3.55 24.32
CA GLU A 187 -0.36 2.97 23.08
C GLU A 187 -1.83 2.64 23.28
N HIS A 188 -2.67 3.11 22.35
CA HIS A 188 -4.06 2.70 22.29
C HIS A 188 -4.09 1.18 22.19
N VAL A 189 -4.45 0.51 23.29
CA VAL A 189 -4.62 -0.95 23.31
C VAL A 189 -5.90 -1.24 22.53
N PRO A 190 -5.83 -1.90 21.36
CA PRO A 190 -7.02 -2.14 20.57
C PRO A 190 -8.00 -3.05 21.32
N ASP A 191 -9.29 -2.68 21.33
CA ASP A 191 -10.34 -3.53 21.89
C ASP A 191 -10.89 -4.48 20.81
N PHE A 192 -10.62 -5.77 20.99
CA PHE A 192 -11.10 -6.83 20.11
C PHE A 192 -12.32 -7.57 20.67
N SER A 193 -12.87 -7.17 21.82
CA SER A 193 -13.84 -7.95 22.59
C SER A 193 -15.08 -8.34 21.79
N ASP A 194 -15.61 -7.45 20.95
CA ASP A 194 -16.77 -7.74 20.11
C ASP A 194 -16.47 -8.76 19.00
N SER A 195 -15.31 -8.65 18.33
CA SER A 195 -14.87 -9.64 17.35
C SER A 195 -14.61 -11.00 18.00
N LEU A 196 -14.01 -11.02 19.20
CA LEU A 196 -13.75 -12.25 19.93
C LEU A 196 -15.04 -12.94 20.42
N LYS A 197 -16.08 -12.18 20.81
CA LYS A 197 -17.39 -12.76 21.11
C LYS A 197 -18.03 -13.41 19.88
N ARG A 198 -17.90 -12.78 18.70
CA ARG A 198 -18.41 -13.35 17.44
C ARG A 198 -17.58 -14.54 16.96
N ALA A 199 -16.28 -14.56 17.25
CA ALA A 199 -15.37 -15.65 16.87
C ALA A 199 -15.89 -17.04 17.27
N ASP A 200 -16.51 -17.15 18.45
CA ASP A 200 -17.07 -18.39 18.99
C ASP A 200 -18.26 -18.93 18.17
N HIS A 201 -18.85 -18.13 17.28
CA HIS A 201 -19.98 -18.53 16.43
C HIS A 201 -19.57 -19.06 15.06
N TYR A 202 -18.31 -18.85 14.63
CA TYR A 202 -17.87 -19.33 13.33
C TYR A 202 -17.51 -20.82 13.38
N GLU A 203 -18.11 -21.59 12.48
CA GLU A 203 -17.85 -23.01 12.34
C GLU A 203 -16.93 -23.28 11.15
N VAL A 204 -15.62 -23.16 11.38
CA VAL A 204 -14.61 -23.35 10.34
C VAL A 204 -13.53 -24.34 10.73
N LYS A 205 -12.97 -25.03 9.74
CA LYS A 205 -11.73 -25.81 9.83
C LYS A 205 -10.77 -25.33 8.75
N ILE A 206 -9.51 -25.14 9.13
CA ILE A 206 -8.41 -24.86 8.21
C ILE A 206 -7.61 -26.14 8.05
N ALA A 207 -7.54 -26.65 6.84
CA ALA A 207 -6.74 -27.81 6.47
C ALA A 207 -5.60 -27.35 5.56
N ARG A 208 -4.34 -27.50 5.97
CA ARG A 208 -3.17 -27.12 5.17
C ARG A 208 -2.57 -28.34 4.49
N ASP A 209 -2.41 -28.26 3.17
CA ASP A 209 -1.78 -29.33 2.39
C ASP A 209 -0.24 -29.36 2.59
N LYS A 210 0.43 -30.25 1.85
CA LYS A 210 1.90 -30.40 1.93
C LYS A 210 2.70 -29.17 1.46
N TRP A 211 2.06 -28.23 0.78
CA TRP A 211 2.63 -26.98 0.26
C TRP A 211 2.19 -25.76 1.07
N GLY A 212 1.51 -25.99 2.20
CA GLY A 212 1.02 -24.94 3.08
C GLY A 212 -0.27 -24.28 2.60
N VAL A 213 -0.87 -24.73 1.50
CA VAL A 213 -2.07 -24.11 0.91
C VAL A 213 -3.24 -24.34 1.86
N PRO A 214 -3.94 -23.28 2.28
CA PRO A 214 -5.11 -23.43 3.13
C PRO A 214 -6.34 -23.86 2.32
N HIS A 215 -6.96 -24.93 2.79
CA HIS A 215 -8.33 -25.31 2.44
C HIS A 215 -9.23 -24.97 3.61
N ILE A 216 -10.07 -23.97 3.42
CA ILE A 216 -10.96 -23.43 4.44
C ILE A 216 -12.33 -24.06 4.26
N ILE A 217 -12.78 -24.80 5.26
CA ILE A 217 -14.01 -25.59 5.21
C ILE A 217 -14.96 -25.08 6.29
N GLY A 218 -16.08 -24.50 5.87
CA GLY A 218 -17.13 -23.97 6.75
C GLY A 218 -18.53 -24.27 6.24
N LYS A 219 -19.57 -23.83 6.95
CA LYS A 219 -20.97 -23.99 6.52
C LYS A 219 -21.41 -22.85 5.60
N THR A 220 -20.99 -21.63 5.92
CA THR A 220 -21.36 -20.40 5.24
C THR A 220 -20.14 -19.71 4.64
N ASP A 221 -20.37 -18.80 3.69
CA ASP A 221 -19.30 -17.97 3.12
C ASP A 221 -18.64 -17.10 4.22
N ALA A 222 -19.37 -16.73 5.29
CA ALA A 222 -18.84 -15.98 6.43
C ALA A 222 -17.88 -16.82 7.30
N ASP A 223 -18.21 -18.10 7.56
CA ASP A 223 -17.31 -19.03 8.27
C ASP A 223 -15.99 -19.19 7.50
N VAL A 224 -16.10 -19.35 6.18
CA VAL A 224 -14.95 -19.53 5.30
C VAL A 224 -14.13 -18.24 5.19
N ALA A 225 -14.76 -17.08 5.10
CA ALA A 225 -14.05 -15.81 5.10
C ALA A 225 -13.30 -15.56 6.41
N TYR A 226 -13.88 -15.93 7.55
CA TYR A 226 -13.23 -15.88 8.86
C TYR A 226 -11.98 -16.77 8.93
N GLY A 227 -12.10 -18.04 8.50
CA GLY A 227 -10.94 -18.94 8.45
C GLY A 227 -9.88 -18.51 7.44
N LEU A 228 -10.30 -17.97 6.28
CA LEU A 228 -9.38 -17.46 5.26
C LEU A 228 -8.56 -16.29 5.79
N ALA A 229 -9.20 -15.33 6.45
CA ALA A 229 -8.52 -14.17 7.05
C ALA A 229 -7.43 -14.62 8.02
N PHE A 230 -7.75 -15.57 8.91
CA PHE A 230 -6.78 -16.12 9.86
C PHE A 230 -5.62 -16.83 9.16
N ALA A 231 -5.91 -17.72 8.19
CA ALA A 231 -4.88 -18.46 7.46
C ALA A 231 -3.95 -17.54 6.65
N HIS A 232 -4.52 -16.54 5.98
CA HIS A 232 -3.77 -15.57 5.20
C HIS A 232 -2.92 -14.67 6.09
N ALA A 233 -3.43 -14.29 7.27
CA ALA A 233 -2.65 -13.55 8.26
C ALA A 233 -1.45 -14.36 8.80
N GLU A 234 -1.59 -15.67 9.03
CA GLU A 234 -0.44 -16.52 9.40
C GLU A 234 0.69 -16.45 8.36
N ASP A 235 0.36 -16.29 7.07
CA ASP A 235 1.34 -16.30 5.98
C ASP A 235 1.82 -14.90 5.54
N ASP A 236 1.00 -13.85 5.67
CA ASP A 236 1.29 -12.48 5.21
C ASP A 236 0.53 -11.35 5.96
N PHE A 237 0.49 -11.41 7.29
CA PHE A 237 -0.18 -10.38 8.11
C PHE A 237 0.30 -8.95 7.83
N LYS A 238 1.62 -8.75 7.68
CA LYS A 238 2.20 -7.41 7.48
C LYS A 238 1.68 -6.73 6.22
N THR A 239 1.55 -7.48 5.12
CA THR A 239 1.03 -6.90 3.86
C THR A 239 -0.46 -6.60 3.99
N ILE A 240 -1.23 -7.44 4.68
CA ILE A 240 -2.66 -7.19 4.94
C ILE A 240 -2.82 -5.90 5.77
N GLU A 241 -2.02 -5.72 6.82
CA GLU A 241 -2.03 -4.51 7.63
C GLU A 241 -1.70 -3.24 6.81
N GLN A 242 -0.70 -3.33 5.93
CA GLN A 242 -0.36 -2.26 4.99
C GLN A 242 -1.48 -1.94 4.00
N VAL A 243 -2.23 -2.95 3.53
CA VAL A 243 -3.40 -2.75 2.66
C VAL A 243 -4.51 -1.99 3.39
N ILE A 244 -4.79 -2.33 4.65
CA ILE A 244 -5.78 -1.61 5.48
C ILE A 244 -5.33 -0.16 5.72
N LEU A 245 -4.06 0.06 6.06
CA LEU A 245 -3.48 1.41 6.19
C LEU A 245 -3.63 2.24 4.92
N ALA A 246 -3.33 1.63 3.78
CA ALA A 246 -3.42 2.29 2.48
C ALA A 246 -4.86 2.72 2.17
N ALA A 247 -5.84 1.83 2.38
CA ALA A 247 -7.25 2.12 2.16
C ALA A 247 -7.80 3.17 3.13
N ARG A 248 -7.34 3.17 4.40
CA ARG A 248 -7.70 4.17 5.42
C ARG A 248 -7.06 5.54 5.24
N GLY A 249 -6.11 5.69 4.32
CA GLY A 249 -5.35 6.92 4.13
C GLY A 249 -4.45 7.24 5.32
N LYS A 250 -3.84 6.22 5.92
CA LYS A 250 -2.92 6.34 7.06
C LYS A 250 -1.54 5.73 6.78
N LEU A 251 -1.22 5.39 5.53
CA LEU A 251 0.02 4.68 5.22
C LEU A 251 1.27 5.52 5.52
N ALA A 252 1.21 6.84 5.31
CA ALA A 252 2.32 7.76 5.60
C ALA A 252 2.61 7.89 7.10
N SER A 253 1.62 7.61 7.96
CA SER A 253 1.78 7.63 9.42
C SER A 253 2.67 6.50 9.94
N VAL A 254 2.94 5.50 9.10
CA VAL A 254 3.73 4.29 9.42
C VAL A 254 4.97 4.19 8.54
N GLU A 255 4.80 4.40 7.24
CA GLU A 255 5.82 4.16 6.21
C GLU A 255 6.53 5.44 5.75
N GLY A 256 6.08 6.60 6.25
CA GLY A 256 6.72 7.91 6.04
C GLY A 256 6.25 8.68 4.81
N GLU A 257 6.89 9.83 4.58
CA GLU A 257 6.49 10.86 3.61
C GLU A 257 6.23 10.34 2.20
N LYS A 258 7.00 9.35 1.74
CA LYS A 258 6.87 8.79 0.38
C LYS A 258 5.48 8.22 0.09
N PHE A 259 4.69 7.91 1.13
CA PHE A 259 3.32 7.41 1.01
C PHE A 259 2.24 8.47 1.29
N ALA A 260 2.59 9.72 1.61
CA ALA A 260 1.63 10.81 1.75
C ALA A 260 0.74 11.03 0.51
N PRO A 261 1.21 10.82 -0.74
CA PRO A 261 0.34 10.88 -1.92
C PRO A 261 -0.81 9.86 -1.89
N ASN A 262 -0.60 8.67 -1.33
CA ASN A 262 -1.67 7.68 -1.14
C ASN A 262 -2.76 8.23 -0.21
N ASP A 263 -2.34 8.75 0.94
CA ASP A 263 -3.26 9.22 1.97
C ASP A 263 -4.06 10.43 1.47
N TYR A 264 -3.39 11.35 0.77
CA TYR A 264 -4.06 12.44 0.06
C TYR A 264 -5.07 11.92 -0.98
N TYR A 265 -4.70 10.91 -1.76
CA TYR A 265 -5.57 10.28 -2.75
C TYR A 265 -6.86 9.70 -2.13
N VAL A 266 -6.76 9.03 -0.98
CA VAL A 266 -7.93 8.48 -0.25
C VAL A 266 -8.92 9.59 0.11
N HIS A 267 -8.41 10.72 0.64
CA HIS A 267 -9.25 11.88 0.96
C HIS A 267 -9.80 12.57 -0.29
N LEU A 268 -8.96 12.75 -1.31
CA LEU A 268 -9.34 13.39 -2.57
C LEU A 268 -10.47 12.63 -3.28
N THR A 269 -10.43 11.30 -3.26
CA THR A 269 -11.45 10.46 -3.90
C THR A 269 -12.62 10.10 -3.00
N LYS A 270 -12.68 10.66 -1.78
CA LYS A 270 -13.81 10.49 -0.85
C LYS A 270 -14.14 9.01 -0.58
N ILE A 271 -13.14 8.13 -0.51
CA ILE A 271 -13.34 6.68 -0.37
C ILE A 271 -14.27 6.33 0.81
N TRP A 272 -14.08 7.00 1.94
CA TRP A 272 -14.83 6.75 3.17
C TRP A 272 -16.13 7.53 3.30
N GLU A 273 -16.42 8.48 2.40
CA GLU A 273 -17.64 9.30 2.47
C GLU A 273 -18.87 8.45 2.10
N GLY A 274 -19.79 8.29 3.06
CA GLY A 274 -20.99 7.48 2.90
C GLY A 274 -20.73 5.97 2.85
N MET A 275 -19.57 5.49 3.33
CA MET A 275 -19.22 4.06 3.29
C MET A 275 -20.22 3.19 4.05
N ASP A 276 -20.65 3.60 5.25
CA ASP A 276 -21.62 2.83 6.05
C ASP A 276 -22.95 2.65 5.31
N GLU A 277 -23.45 3.72 4.67
CA GLU A 277 -24.68 3.67 3.86
C GLU A 277 -24.53 2.80 2.60
N ARG A 278 -23.34 2.81 1.97
CA ARG A 278 -23.03 1.97 0.82
C ARG A 278 -22.94 0.51 1.23
N PHE A 279 -22.26 0.22 2.33
CA PHE A 279 -22.12 -1.12 2.89
C PHE A 279 -23.49 -1.73 3.23
N ALA A 280 -24.37 -0.94 3.87
CA ALA A 280 -25.72 -1.37 4.21
C ALA A 280 -26.61 -1.72 2.99
N LYS A 281 -26.26 -1.25 1.78
CA LYS A 281 -26.98 -1.57 0.52
C LYS A 281 -26.49 -2.85 -0.15
N LEU A 282 -25.37 -3.44 0.30
CA LEU A 282 -24.84 -4.68 -0.24
C LEU A 282 -25.74 -5.86 0.14
N ASP A 283 -25.59 -6.97 -0.57
CA ASP A 283 -26.28 -8.23 -0.23
C ASP A 283 -25.96 -8.65 1.23
N PRO A 284 -26.95 -9.03 2.06
CA PRO A 284 -26.71 -9.42 3.45
C PRO A 284 -25.74 -10.60 3.63
N GLU A 285 -25.69 -11.55 2.68
CA GLU A 285 -24.72 -12.65 2.70
C GLU A 285 -23.30 -12.10 2.48
N LEU A 286 -23.14 -11.10 1.61
CA LEU A 286 -21.88 -10.41 1.39
C LEU A 286 -21.45 -9.55 2.58
N GLN A 287 -22.39 -8.86 3.24
CA GLN A 287 -22.10 -8.11 4.47
C GLN A 287 -21.57 -9.06 5.56
N SER A 288 -22.21 -10.22 5.71
CA SER A 288 -21.80 -11.26 6.66
C SER A 288 -20.43 -11.86 6.32
N LEU A 289 -20.14 -12.06 5.04
CA LEU A 289 -18.82 -12.47 4.53
C LEU A 289 -17.74 -11.46 4.92
N CYS A 290 -18.01 -10.15 4.74
CA CYS A 290 -17.07 -9.10 5.13
C CYS A 290 -16.85 -9.06 6.64
N GLN A 291 -17.92 -9.25 7.43
CA GLN A 291 -17.84 -9.32 8.88
C GLN A 291 -16.98 -10.50 9.35
N GLY A 292 -17.18 -11.69 8.76
CA GLY A 292 -16.38 -12.88 9.04
C GLY A 292 -14.90 -12.65 8.79
N TYR A 293 -14.54 -12.10 7.62
CA TYR A 293 -13.14 -11.81 7.31
C TYR A 293 -12.51 -10.80 8.29
N ALA A 294 -13.23 -9.72 8.63
CA ALA A 294 -12.75 -8.73 9.60
C ALA A 294 -12.53 -9.36 10.99
N ASP A 295 -13.45 -10.20 11.46
CA ASP A 295 -13.33 -10.90 12.73
C ASP A 295 -12.17 -11.91 12.75
N GLY A 296 -11.89 -12.56 11.62
CA GLY A 296 -10.75 -13.48 11.48
C GLY A 296 -9.40 -12.76 11.54
N LEU A 297 -9.30 -11.58 10.92
CA LEU A 297 -8.13 -10.71 11.06
C LEU A 297 -7.97 -10.21 12.49
N ASN A 298 -9.07 -9.79 13.13
CA ASN A 298 -9.06 -9.30 14.51
C ASN A 298 -8.67 -10.40 15.51
N LEU A 299 -9.10 -11.65 15.28
CA LEU A 299 -8.64 -12.78 16.08
C LEU A 299 -7.11 -12.94 15.97
N TYR A 300 -6.58 -12.99 14.74
CA TYR A 300 -5.14 -13.13 14.53
C TYR A 300 -4.37 -11.97 15.17
N ALA A 301 -4.85 -10.73 14.97
CA ALA A 301 -4.27 -9.54 15.55
C ALA A 301 -4.22 -9.60 17.08
N SER A 302 -5.32 -9.97 17.74
CA SER A 302 -5.40 -10.07 19.20
C SER A 302 -4.40 -11.06 19.81
N ARG A 303 -3.99 -12.08 19.06
CA ARG A 303 -3.03 -13.11 19.49
C ARG A 303 -1.59 -12.79 19.16
N ASN A 304 -1.36 -11.75 18.35
CA ASN A 304 -0.03 -11.35 17.90
C ASN A 304 0.21 -9.85 18.13
N PRO A 305 0.07 -9.35 19.37
CA PRO A 305 0.18 -7.91 19.68
C PRO A 305 1.53 -7.30 19.27
N ASP A 306 2.61 -8.08 19.33
CA ASP A 306 3.96 -7.66 18.94
C ASP A 306 4.11 -7.34 17.44
N LEU A 307 3.17 -7.79 16.61
CA LEU A 307 3.16 -7.55 15.16
C LEU A 307 2.25 -6.38 14.77
N LEU A 308 1.50 -5.79 15.71
CA LEU A 308 0.46 -4.81 15.42
C LEU A 308 1.00 -3.39 15.27
N ILE A 309 0.29 -2.63 14.46
CA ILE A 309 0.24 -1.16 14.51
C ILE A 309 -1.05 -0.78 15.27
N PRO A 310 -0.99 -0.53 16.59
CA PRO A 310 -2.18 -0.51 17.43
C PRO A 310 -3.24 0.52 16.99
N SER A 311 -2.83 1.65 16.42
CA SER A 311 -3.71 2.76 16.02
C SER A 311 -4.67 2.47 14.86
N ILE A 312 -4.57 1.30 14.21
CA ILE A 312 -5.45 0.89 13.12
C ILE A 312 -6.25 -0.38 13.39
N TRP A 313 -6.16 -0.95 14.56
CA TRP A 313 -6.99 -2.09 14.94
C TRP A 313 -8.15 -1.63 15.83
N PRO A 314 -9.31 -2.29 15.79
CA PRO A 314 -9.67 -3.44 14.97
C PRO A 314 -9.94 -3.12 13.49
N ALA A 315 -9.85 -4.15 12.64
CA ALA A 315 -10.38 -4.17 11.29
C ALA A 315 -11.91 -4.22 11.32
N LYS A 316 -12.54 -3.65 10.30
CA LYS A 316 -13.99 -3.53 10.12
C LYS A 316 -14.41 -4.11 8.78
N PRO A 317 -15.65 -4.59 8.62
CA PRO A 317 -16.12 -5.10 7.32
C PRO A 317 -16.04 -4.05 6.20
N GLU A 318 -16.22 -2.77 6.51
CA GLU A 318 -16.11 -1.67 5.55
C GLU A 318 -14.69 -1.48 5.00
N ASP A 319 -13.65 -1.89 5.74
CA ASP A 319 -12.26 -1.84 5.26
C ASP A 319 -12.07 -2.66 3.98
N LEU A 320 -12.84 -3.72 3.81
CA LEU A 320 -12.74 -4.62 2.66
C LEU A 320 -13.29 -3.89 1.43
N ILE A 321 -14.47 -3.28 1.55
CA ILE A 321 -15.06 -2.47 0.47
C ILE A 321 -14.16 -1.28 0.13
N ALA A 322 -13.69 -0.55 1.14
CA ALA A 322 -12.75 0.55 0.97
C ALA A 322 -11.47 0.11 0.24
N GLY A 323 -10.95 -1.09 0.56
CA GLY A 323 -9.80 -1.68 -0.10
C GLY A 323 -10.01 -1.90 -1.61
N PHE A 324 -11.18 -2.37 -2.04
CA PHE A 324 -11.47 -2.52 -3.47
C PHE A 324 -11.70 -1.18 -4.17
N VAL A 325 -12.42 -0.26 -3.54
CA VAL A 325 -12.63 1.11 -4.06
C VAL A 325 -11.29 1.86 -4.21
N HIS A 326 -10.35 1.62 -3.28
CA HIS A 326 -8.99 2.17 -3.31
C HIS A 326 -8.13 1.58 -4.43
N LYS A 327 -8.13 0.25 -4.59
CA LYS A 327 -7.20 -0.44 -5.50
C LYS A 327 -7.51 -0.21 -6.98
N LEU A 328 -8.78 -0.26 -7.40
CA LEU A 328 -9.10 -0.26 -8.83
C LEU A 328 -8.71 1.02 -9.58
N PRO A 329 -8.93 2.24 -9.06
CA PRO A 329 -8.47 3.45 -9.75
C PRO A 329 -6.95 3.50 -9.91
N LEU A 330 -6.19 2.84 -9.02
CA LEU A 330 -4.74 2.73 -9.16
C LEU A 330 -4.34 1.79 -10.31
N PHE A 331 -5.13 0.74 -10.60
CA PHE A 331 -4.89 -0.14 -11.74
C PHE A 331 -5.16 0.53 -13.09
N ILE A 332 -6.14 1.43 -13.18
CA ILE A 332 -6.42 2.19 -14.43
C ILE A 332 -5.45 3.35 -14.66
N GLY A 333 -4.51 3.60 -13.74
CA GLY A 333 -3.44 4.58 -13.92
C GLY A 333 -3.67 5.94 -13.28
N LEU A 334 -4.71 6.15 -12.46
CA LEU A 334 -5.03 7.46 -11.86
C LEU A 334 -3.86 8.11 -11.11
N HIS A 335 -3.02 7.32 -10.43
CA HIS A 335 -1.80 7.78 -9.77
C HIS A 335 -0.76 8.40 -10.73
N GLN A 336 -0.74 7.95 -11.99
CA GLN A 336 0.13 8.47 -13.05
C GLN A 336 -0.40 9.80 -13.56
N ASP A 337 -1.72 9.94 -13.70
CA ASP A 337 -2.37 11.19 -14.09
C ASP A 337 -2.23 12.27 -13.03
N ILE A 338 -2.47 11.95 -11.76
CA ILE A 338 -2.22 12.87 -10.65
C ILE A 338 -0.74 13.29 -10.64
N GLY A 339 0.18 12.32 -10.78
CA GLY A 339 1.62 12.60 -10.84
C GLY A 339 2.03 13.47 -12.04
N ARG A 340 1.38 13.29 -13.20
CA ARG A 340 1.55 14.11 -14.41
C ARG A 340 1.15 15.55 -14.14
N LEU A 341 -0.01 15.76 -13.53
CA LEU A 341 -0.52 17.10 -13.18
C LEU A 341 0.40 17.81 -12.21
N MET A 342 0.77 17.14 -11.10
CA MET A 342 1.63 17.75 -10.07
C MET A 342 3.01 18.19 -10.58
N LYS A 343 3.50 17.58 -11.67
CA LYS A 343 4.82 17.89 -12.26
C LYS A 343 4.76 18.68 -13.56
N GLN A 344 3.57 19.13 -14.00
CA GLN A 344 3.36 19.90 -15.23
C GLN A 344 4.00 19.27 -16.47
N SER A 345 3.77 17.98 -16.67
CA SER A 345 4.32 17.28 -17.84
C SER A 345 3.23 16.97 -18.86
N ASP A 346 3.51 17.21 -20.15
CA ASP A 346 2.63 16.76 -21.24
C ASP A 346 2.64 15.23 -21.42
N LYS A 347 3.52 14.50 -20.70
CA LYS A 347 3.64 13.04 -20.79
C LYS A 347 3.25 12.38 -19.46
N PRO A 348 2.53 11.24 -19.49
CA PRO A 348 2.28 10.44 -18.29
C PRO A 348 3.60 10.07 -17.62
N GLN A 349 3.76 10.41 -16.35
CA GLN A 349 4.93 9.99 -15.58
C GLN A 349 4.73 8.58 -15.04
N LYS A 350 5.81 7.79 -15.03
CA LYS A 350 5.84 6.53 -14.30
C LYS A 350 5.99 6.81 -12.80
N THR A 351 4.94 7.30 -12.17
CA THR A 351 4.87 7.33 -10.71
C THR A 351 4.64 5.90 -10.24
N ALA A 352 5.45 5.43 -9.30
CA ALA A 352 5.21 4.15 -8.67
C ALA A 352 3.90 4.22 -7.88
N SER A 353 3.03 3.23 -8.06
CA SER A 353 1.82 3.06 -7.25
C SER A 353 2.18 2.39 -5.92
N VAL A 354 1.39 2.62 -4.88
CA VAL A 354 1.41 1.80 -3.66
C VAL A 354 1.23 0.31 -3.96
N LEU A 355 0.55 -0.04 -5.07
CA LEU A 355 0.38 -1.43 -5.51
C LEU A 355 1.64 -2.04 -6.13
N ASN A 356 2.52 -1.21 -6.70
CA ASN A 356 3.76 -1.65 -7.33
C ASN A 356 4.87 -0.62 -7.08
N PRO A 357 5.39 -0.52 -5.84
CA PRO A 357 6.35 0.51 -5.46
C PRO A 357 7.67 0.41 -6.23
N GLY A 358 8.05 -0.80 -6.64
CA GLY A 358 9.25 -1.06 -7.44
C GLY A 358 9.08 -0.75 -8.93
N GLY A 359 7.85 -0.49 -9.40
CA GLY A 359 7.57 -0.23 -10.81
C GLY A 359 7.97 -1.39 -11.73
N VAL A 360 7.95 -2.63 -11.21
CA VAL A 360 8.31 -3.82 -12.00
C VAL A 360 7.29 -4.03 -13.11
N PRO A 361 7.67 -4.58 -14.28
CA PRO A 361 6.72 -4.86 -15.34
C PRO A 361 5.59 -5.77 -14.85
N VAL A 362 4.40 -5.56 -15.41
CA VAL A 362 3.22 -6.39 -15.14
C VAL A 362 2.61 -6.89 -16.45
N GLY A 363 1.87 -7.98 -16.35
CA GLY A 363 1.20 -8.65 -17.46
C GLY A 363 0.33 -9.79 -16.93
N SER A 364 -0.35 -10.52 -17.81
CA SER A 364 -1.04 -11.78 -17.55
C SER A 364 -1.40 -12.44 -18.89
N ASN A 365 -1.59 -13.75 -18.88
CA ASN A 365 -2.13 -14.57 -19.95
C ASN A 365 -3.40 -15.26 -19.46
N PHE A 366 -4.41 -15.34 -20.34
CA PHE A 366 -5.50 -16.30 -20.25
C PHE A 366 -5.56 -17.05 -21.57
N LEU A 367 -5.59 -18.38 -21.52
CA LEU A 367 -5.61 -19.25 -22.68
C LEU A 367 -6.72 -20.28 -22.47
N ALA A 368 -7.56 -20.53 -23.47
CA ALA A 368 -8.56 -21.59 -23.39
C ALA A 368 -8.79 -22.29 -24.73
N VAL A 369 -9.04 -23.59 -24.66
CA VAL A 369 -9.43 -24.43 -25.80
C VAL A 369 -10.69 -25.22 -25.47
N SER A 370 -11.61 -25.28 -26.43
CA SER A 370 -12.86 -26.05 -26.32
C SER A 370 -12.67 -27.50 -26.78
N PRO A 371 -13.65 -28.38 -26.54
CA PRO A 371 -13.58 -29.79 -26.96
C PRO A 371 -13.32 -30.00 -28.45
N SER A 372 -13.73 -29.09 -29.33
CA SER A 372 -13.50 -29.20 -30.78
C SER A 372 -12.02 -28.99 -31.16
N ARG A 373 -11.24 -28.37 -30.28
CA ARG A 373 -9.82 -28.07 -30.49
C ARG A 373 -8.89 -28.97 -29.69
N SER A 374 -9.40 -29.68 -28.69
CA SER A 374 -8.64 -30.65 -27.90
C SER A 374 -8.65 -32.04 -28.54
N ALA A 375 -7.48 -32.69 -28.63
CA ALA A 375 -7.34 -34.03 -29.23
C ALA A 375 -8.14 -35.13 -28.51
N ASP A 376 -8.42 -34.93 -27.22
CA ASP A 376 -9.19 -35.83 -26.35
C ASP A 376 -10.57 -35.29 -25.97
N GLN A 377 -11.03 -34.24 -26.67
CA GLN A 377 -12.33 -33.61 -26.47
C GLN A 377 -12.54 -32.99 -25.06
N ALA A 378 -11.46 -32.60 -24.38
CA ALA A 378 -11.55 -31.86 -23.12
C ALA A 378 -11.70 -30.35 -23.34
N THR A 379 -12.35 -29.66 -22.40
CA THR A 379 -12.21 -28.21 -22.25
C THR A 379 -10.99 -27.92 -21.37
N ARG A 380 -10.11 -27.00 -21.78
CA ARG A 380 -8.95 -26.60 -20.98
C ARG A 380 -8.81 -25.10 -20.92
N ALA A 381 -8.41 -24.59 -19.77
CA ALA A 381 -7.98 -23.21 -19.62
C ALA A 381 -6.71 -23.10 -18.76
N CYS A 382 -5.95 -22.04 -19.01
CA CYS A 382 -4.83 -21.62 -18.19
C CYS A 382 -4.99 -20.16 -17.77
N ILE A 383 -5.02 -19.96 -16.46
CA ILE A 383 -4.88 -18.66 -15.80
C ILE A 383 -3.40 -18.47 -15.50
N ASN A 384 -2.79 -17.37 -15.95
CA ASN A 384 -1.41 -17.07 -15.62
C ASN A 384 -1.20 -15.57 -15.45
N THR A 385 -0.99 -15.15 -14.22
CA THR A 385 -0.82 -13.73 -13.90
C THR A 385 0.66 -13.35 -13.79
N HIS A 386 0.99 -12.09 -14.10
CA HIS A 386 2.36 -11.56 -14.01
C HIS A 386 2.47 -10.34 -13.10
N GLN A 387 2.03 -10.49 -11.85
CA GLN A 387 2.10 -9.45 -10.83
C GLN A 387 3.45 -9.49 -10.07
N PRO A 388 3.82 -8.42 -9.35
CA PRO A 388 4.88 -8.46 -8.35
C PRO A 388 4.79 -9.71 -7.47
N TRP A 389 5.93 -10.38 -7.27
CA TRP A 389 5.98 -11.63 -6.50
C TRP A 389 5.81 -11.46 -4.99
N THR A 390 5.81 -10.22 -4.50
CA THR A 390 5.62 -9.83 -3.09
C THR A 390 4.84 -8.52 -2.99
N GLY A 391 4.19 -8.27 -1.86
CA GLY A 391 3.47 -7.03 -1.58
C GLY A 391 1.98 -7.10 -1.91
N PRO A 392 1.28 -5.96 -2.05
CA PRO A 392 -0.19 -5.87 -1.95
C PRO A 392 -0.97 -6.50 -3.11
N VAL A 393 -0.26 -6.94 -4.15
CA VAL A 393 -0.80 -7.63 -5.34
C VAL A 393 -0.09 -8.98 -5.59
N ALA A 394 0.66 -9.47 -4.61
CA ALA A 394 1.17 -10.83 -4.65
C ALA A 394 -0.01 -11.80 -4.50
N TRP A 395 -0.03 -12.85 -5.30
CA TRP A 395 -1.10 -13.85 -5.22
C TRP A 395 -0.92 -14.74 -4.00
N TYR A 396 -2.00 -14.95 -3.27
CA TYR A 396 -2.14 -15.98 -2.25
C TYR A 396 -3.09 -17.06 -2.79
N GLU A 397 -2.69 -18.31 -2.67
CA GLU A 397 -3.47 -19.43 -3.16
C GLU A 397 -4.31 -20.03 -2.03
N ALA A 398 -5.60 -20.24 -2.27
CA ALA A 398 -6.51 -20.76 -1.26
C ALA A 398 -7.66 -21.56 -1.88
N HIS A 399 -8.29 -22.37 -1.04
CA HIS A 399 -9.47 -23.15 -1.38
C HIS A 399 -10.59 -22.88 -0.37
N LEU A 400 -11.75 -22.45 -0.86
CA LEU A 400 -12.89 -21.97 -0.06
C LEU A 400 -14.07 -22.94 -0.25
N VAL A 401 -14.44 -23.65 0.81
CA VAL A 401 -15.42 -24.75 0.75
C VAL A 401 -16.57 -24.50 1.73
N THR A 402 -17.77 -24.37 1.17
CA THR A 402 -19.05 -24.38 1.89
C THR A 402 -19.94 -25.49 1.35
N ASP A 403 -21.11 -25.68 1.97
CA ASP A 403 -22.10 -26.63 1.45
C ASP A 403 -22.70 -26.19 0.10
N LYS A 404 -22.52 -24.93 -0.29
CA LYS A 404 -23.09 -24.34 -1.51
C LYS A 404 -22.07 -23.96 -2.57
N ASN A 405 -20.82 -23.73 -2.18
CA ASN A 405 -19.75 -23.21 -3.03
C ASN A 405 -18.44 -23.94 -2.74
N ASN A 406 -17.66 -24.22 -3.77
CA ASN A 406 -16.36 -24.87 -3.67
C ASN A 406 -15.41 -24.21 -4.67
N VAL A 407 -14.60 -23.27 -4.19
CA VAL A 407 -13.86 -22.35 -5.07
C VAL A 407 -12.38 -22.42 -4.76
N TYR A 408 -11.57 -22.74 -5.77
CA TYR A 408 -10.12 -22.84 -5.67
C TYR A 408 -9.46 -21.79 -6.56
N GLY A 409 -8.54 -20.99 -6.03
CA GLY A 409 -7.74 -20.12 -6.87
C GLY A 409 -6.84 -19.16 -6.12
N GLY A 410 -6.56 -18.04 -6.78
CA GLY A 410 -5.74 -16.97 -6.26
C GLY A 410 -6.58 -15.79 -5.75
N LEU A 411 -6.05 -15.12 -4.73
CA LEU A 411 -6.54 -13.84 -4.21
C LEU A 411 -5.37 -12.91 -3.82
N PHE A 412 -5.65 -11.62 -3.60
CA PHE A 412 -4.66 -10.68 -3.09
C PHE A 412 -4.77 -10.49 -1.56
N PRO A 413 -3.69 -10.04 -0.88
CA PRO A 413 -3.73 -9.60 0.51
C PRO A 413 -4.93 -8.70 0.81
N GLY A 414 -5.74 -9.15 1.77
CA GLY A 414 -6.97 -8.48 2.21
C GLY A 414 -8.25 -8.83 1.43
N SER A 415 -8.20 -9.74 0.45
CA SER A 415 -9.39 -10.17 -0.29
C SER A 415 -10.09 -11.35 0.40
N PRO A 416 -11.42 -11.28 0.64
CA PRO A 416 -12.16 -12.38 1.25
C PRO A 416 -12.70 -13.40 0.22
N VAL A 417 -12.45 -13.19 -1.07
CA VAL A 417 -12.90 -14.08 -2.16
C VAL A 417 -11.75 -14.38 -3.14
N ILE A 418 -11.91 -15.48 -3.89
CA ILE A 418 -11.04 -15.83 -5.02
C ILE A 418 -11.28 -14.85 -6.17
N LEU A 419 -10.22 -14.20 -6.65
CA LEU A 419 -10.30 -13.23 -7.75
C LEU A 419 -10.10 -13.89 -9.12
N SER A 420 -9.36 -15.00 -9.18
CA SER A 420 -9.19 -15.82 -10.38
C SER A 420 -9.00 -17.27 -9.97
N GLY A 421 -9.74 -18.18 -10.60
CA GLY A 421 -9.79 -19.56 -10.13
C GLY A 421 -10.79 -20.43 -10.89
N HIS A 422 -11.28 -21.46 -10.21
CA HIS A 422 -12.35 -22.32 -10.69
C HIS A 422 -13.23 -22.81 -9.53
N ASN A 423 -14.44 -23.24 -9.90
CA ASN A 423 -15.27 -24.14 -9.10
C ASN A 423 -15.48 -25.46 -9.89
N GLU A 424 -16.41 -26.30 -9.46
CA GLU A 424 -16.73 -27.58 -10.13
C GLU A 424 -17.03 -27.42 -11.63
N ASN A 425 -17.59 -26.27 -12.01
CA ASN A 425 -18.26 -26.09 -13.29
C ASN A 425 -17.53 -25.15 -14.22
N ILE A 426 -16.90 -24.10 -13.67
CA ILE A 426 -16.36 -22.99 -14.45
C ILE A 426 -14.96 -22.60 -13.98
N THR A 427 -14.21 -21.94 -14.85
CA THR A 427 -12.96 -21.24 -14.52
C THR A 427 -12.96 -19.86 -15.13
N TRP A 428 -12.39 -18.89 -14.42
CA TRP A 428 -12.25 -17.53 -14.91
C TRP A 428 -10.90 -16.93 -14.48
N GLY A 429 -10.38 -16.04 -15.31
CA GLY A 429 -9.15 -15.32 -15.02
C GLY A 429 -9.12 -13.94 -15.63
N HIS A 430 -8.32 -13.08 -15.04
CA HIS A 430 -8.17 -11.70 -15.48
C HIS A 430 -6.83 -11.44 -16.15
N THR A 431 -6.85 -10.58 -17.16
CA THR A 431 -5.65 -9.91 -17.65
C THR A 431 -5.88 -8.40 -17.68
N VAL A 432 -4.81 -7.63 -17.56
CA VAL A 432 -4.84 -6.16 -17.65
C VAL A 432 -5.20 -5.75 -19.08
N ASN A 433 -6.26 -4.96 -19.25
CA ASN A 433 -6.50 -4.09 -20.40
C ASN A 433 -6.15 -2.63 -20.06
N GLN A 434 -6.13 -1.76 -21.07
CA GLN A 434 -5.80 -0.34 -20.91
C GLN A 434 -6.77 0.58 -21.68
N PRO A 435 -8.10 0.49 -21.46
CA PRO A 435 -9.02 1.46 -22.04
C PRO A 435 -8.73 2.86 -21.47
N ASP A 436 -9.09 3.89 -22.23
CA ASP A 436 -9.05 5.27 -21.73
C ASP A 436 -10.20 5.51 -20.74
N LEU A 437 -9.86 5.60 -19.45
CA LEU A 437 -10.81 5.68 -18.34
C LEU A 437 -10.62 6.93 -17.46
N VAL A 438 -9.73 7.86 -17.81
CA VAL A 438 -9.42 9.03 -16.98
C VAL A 438 -9.40 10.29 -17.84
N ASP A 439 -10.33 11.19 -17.59
CA ASP A 439 -10.42 12.49 -18.26
C ASP A 439 -10.01 13.62 -17.31
N ILE A 440 -9.23 14.58 -17.84
CA ILE A 440 -8.72 15.73 -17.10
C ILE A 440 -9.29 17.01 -17.70
N PHE A 441 -9.78 17.90 -16.84
CA PHE A 441 -10.36 19.18 -17.23
C PHE A 441 -9.58 20.35 -16.62
N GLU A 442 -9.15 21.32 -17.42
CA GLU A 442 -8.61 22.58 -16.93
C GLU A 442 -9.76 23.56 -16.66
N LEU A 443 -9.97 23.96 -15.40
CA LEU A 443 -11.05 24.85 -15.01
C LEU A 443 -10.70 26.32 -15.34
N GLU A 444 -11.64 27.05 -15.93
CA GLU A 444 -11.52 28.50 -16.14
C GLU A 444 -11.79 29.23 -14.80
N ILE A 445 -10.73 29.54 -14.06
CA ILE A 445 -10.81 30.19 -12.73
C ILE A 445 -11.17 31.67 -12.84
N ASN A 446 -12.06 32.15 -11.96
CA ASN A 446 -12.41 33.56 -11.87
C ASN A 446 -11.18 34.40 -11.45
N PRO A 447 -10.73 35.38 -12.26
CA PRO A 447 -9.59 36.23 -11.91
C PRO A 447 -9.76 37.02 -10.61
N ASN A 448 -11.02 37.32 -10.24
CA ASN A 448 -11.36 38.08 -9.03
C ASN A 448 -11.65 37.18 -7.82
N ASN A 449 -11.85 35.87 -8.01
CA ASN A 449 -12.10 34.92 -6.94
C ASN A 449 -11.54 33.53 -7.30
N LYS A 450 -10.35 33.19 -6.78
CA LYS A 450 -9.67 31.92 -7.09
C LYS A 450 -10.44 30.65 -6.67
N ASN A 451 -11.55 30.79 -5.94
CA ASN A 451 -12.43 29.70 -5.55
C ASN A 451 -13.65 29.53 -6.46
N GLN A 452 -13.82 30.38 -7.47
CA GLN A 452 -14.85 30.23 -8.49
C GLN A 452 -14.27 29.76 -9.83
N TYR A 453 -15.06 29.03 -10.58
CA TYR A 453 -14.75 28.58 -11.94
C TYR A 453 -15.97 28.74 -12.85
N LYS A 454 -15.73 28.92 -14.15
CA LYS A 454 -16.79 29.21 -15.12
C LYS A 454 -17.32 27.94 -15.75
N VAL A 455 -18.64 27.79 -15.81
CA VAL A 455 -19.32 26.74 -16.57
C VAL A 455 -20.55 27.33 -17.25
N ASP A 456 -20.69 27.14 -18.56
CA ASP A 456 -21.81 27.64 -19.38
C ASP A 456 -22.09 29.14 -19.15
N GLY A 457 -21.02 29.93 -19.05
CA GLY A 457 -21.09 31.37 -18.80
C GLY A 457 -21.36 31.79 -17.35
N LYS A 458 -21.57 30.87 -16.41
CA LYS A 458 -21.85 31.15 -14.99
C LYS A 458 -20.66 30.81 -14.10
N TRP A 459 -20.40 31.64 -13.09
CA TRP A 459 -19.42 31.34 -12.04
C TRP A 459 -20.02 30.39 -11.01
N LEU A 460 -19.37 29.25 -10.79
CA LEU A 460 -19.69 28.26 -9.77
C LEU A 460 -18.60 28.27 -8.70
N GLU A 461 -18.96 27.98 -7.45
CA GLU A 461 -18.00 27.82 -6.35
C GLU A 461 -17.36 26.43 -6.37
N LEU A 462 -16.06 26.36 -6.10
CA LEU A 462 -15.36 25.13 -5.76
C LEU A 462 -15.73 24.72 -4.35
N GLU A 463 -16.12 23.46 -4.16
CA GLU A 463 -16.18 22.89 -2.82
C GLU A 463 -14.75 22.76 -2.29
N LYS A 464 -14.48 23.33 -1.10
CA LYS A 464 -13.16 23.30 -0.47
C LYS A 464 -13.21 22.49 0.81
N ARG A 465 -12.28 21.56 0.96
CA ARG A 465 -12.04 20.81 2.21
C ARG A 465 -10.55 20.78 2.53
N VAL A 466 -10.21 20.23 3.69
CA VAL A 466 -8.82 20.07 4.14
C VAL A 466 -8.60 18.65 4.61
N ALA A 467 -7.64 17.95 4.00
CA ALA A 467 -7.18 16.63 4.44
C ALA A 467 -6.09 16.77 5.51
N PRO A 468 -6.25 16.19 6.71
CA PRO A 468 -5.16 16.03 7.66
C PRO A 468 -4.33 14.79 7.30
N ILE A 469 -3.12 14.99 6.77
CA ILE A 469 -2.21 13.90 6.40
C ILE A 469 -1.17 13.71 7.51
N GLU A 470 -1.23 12.60 8.22
CA GLU A 470 -0.26 12.26 9.25
C GLU A 470 0.98 11.59 8.65
N VAL A 471 2.16 12.16 8.87
CA VAL A 471 3.42 11.70 8.29
C VAL A 471 4.42 11.34 9.38
N LYS A 472 4.92 10.11 9.35
CA LYS A 472 6.02 9.66 10.21
C LYS A 472 7.32 10.37 9.83
N LEU A 473 7.96 11.01 10.81
CA LEU A 473 9.28 11.62 10.60
C LEU A 473 10.39 10.67 11.07
N PHE A 474 10.34 10.22 12.32
CA PHE A 474 11.31 9.28 12.90
C PHE A 474 10.71 8.57 14.11
N LYS A 475 11.02 7.28 14.31
CA LYS A 475 10.44 6.44 15.38
C LYS A 475 8.93 6.66 15.48
N ASP A 476 8.42 7.07 16.65
CA ASP A 476 6.99 7.27 16.90
C ASP A 476 6.54 8.73 16.67
N TYR A 477 7.46 9.62 16.28
CA TYR A 477 7.13 11.01 16.00
C TYR A 477 6.45 11.15 14.64
N ARG A 478 5.27 11.76 14.67
CA ARG A 478 4.41 12.02 13.51
C ARG A 478 4.06 13.49 13.44
N LEU A 479 3.96 14.02 12.22
CA LEU A 479 3.54 15.38 11.93
C LEU A 479 2.27 15.35 11.07
N THR A 480 1.21 16.01 11.52
CA THR A 480 0.01 16.19 10.70
C THR A 480 0.16 17.42 9.80
N VAL A 481 0.18 17.19 8.49
CA VAL A 481 0.22 18.21 7.45
C VAL A 481 -1.18 18.38 6.87
N LYS A 482 -1.71 19.61 6.89
CA LYS A 482 -3.00 19.94 6.28
C LYS A 482 -2.83 20.19 4.78
N ARG A 483 -3.61 19.52 3.94
CA ARG A 483 -3.62 19.67 2.47
C ARG A 483 -5.00 20.07 1.95
N GLU A 484 -5.03 20.97 0.97
CA GLU A 484 -6.27 21.42 0.34
C GLU A 484 -6.88 20.30 -0.53
N LEU A 485 -8.21 20.16 -0.43
CA LEU A 485 -9.02 19.35 -1.33
C LEU A 485 -10.00 20.29 -2.03
N LEU A 486 -10.12 20.17 -3.35
CA LEU A 486 -11.07 20.92 -4.16
C LEU A 486 -12.00 19.96 -4.88
N TYR A 487 -13.25 20.37 -5.09
CA TYR A 487 -14.18 19.65 -5.95
C TYR A 487 -14.94 20.62 -6.85
N SER A 488 -15.08 20.24 -8.11
CA SER A 488 -15.92 20.89 -9.11
C SER A 488 -17.00 19.91 -9.55
N ILE A 489 -17.93 20.36 -10.40
CA ILE A 489 -18.93 19.46 -11.01
C ILE A 489 -18.30 18.39 -11.91
N PHE A 490 -17.06 18.59 -12.38
CA PHE A 490 -16.34 17.61 -13.20
C PHE A 490 -15.75 16.47 -12.36
N GLY A 491 -15.45 16.72 -11.08
CA GLY A 491 -14.91 15.73 -10.14
C GLY A 491 -13.90 16.32 -9.14
N PRO A 492 -13.15 15.44 -8.43
CA PRO A 492 -12.04 15.86 -7.59
C PRO A 492 -11.09 16.77 -8.35
N SER A 493 -10.69 17.86 -7.70
CA SER A 493 -9.95 18.94 -8.33
C SER A 493 -8.69 19.27 -7.53
N MET A 494 -7.66 19.72 -8.23
CA MET A 494 -6.35 20.02 -7.67
C MET A 494 -5.82 21.33 -8.23
N ARG A 495 -5.34 22.19 -7.34
CA ARG A 495 -4.61 23.39 -7.73
C ARG A 495 -3.15 23.04 -7.99
N VAL A 496 -2.69 23.37 -9.20
CA VAL A 496 -1.31 23.19 -9.62
C VAL A 496 -0.83 24.55 -10.13
N GLU A 497 0.00 25.21 -9.32
CA GLU A 497 0.38 26.61 -9.53
C GLU A 497 -0.86 27.53 -9.67
N GLU A 498 -0.97 28.26 -10.78
CA GLU A 498 -2.09 29.17 -11.05
C GLU A 498 -3.30 28.47 -11.71
N LYS A 499 -3.17 27.20 -12.08
CA LYS A 499 -4.23 26.43 -12.74
C LYS A 499 -4.96 25.50 -11.77
N VAL A 500 -6.18 25.15 -12.10
CA VAL A 500 -6.95 24.13 -11.38
C VAL A 500 -7.41 23.07 -12.38
N TYR A 501 -7.10 21.82 -12.06
CA TYR A 501 -7.49 20.67 -12.86
C TYR A 501 -8.51 19.84 -12.11
N ALA A 502 -9.58 19.43 -12.78
CA ALA A 502 -10.52 18.44 -12.30
C ALA A 502 -10.27 17.10 -12.99
N ILE A 503 -10.51 16.00 -12.27
CA ILE A 503 -10.32 14.64 -12.77
C ILE A 503 -11.64 13.89 -12.70
N ARG A 504 -12.00 13.22 -13.79
CA ARG A 504 -13.15 12.31 -13.85
C ARG A 504 -12.68 10.94 -14.33
N TYR A 505 -13.04 9.87 -13.64
CA TYR A 505 -12.52 8.54 -13.96
C TYR A 505 -13.57 7.43 -13.83
N GLY A 506 -13.41 6.38 -14.63
CA GLY A 506 -14.33 5.25 -14.68
C GLY A 506 -14.43 4.53 -13.33
N GLY A 507 -15.63 4.49 -12.77
CA GLY A 507 -15.90 3.82 -11.49
C GLY A 507 -15.87 4.70 -10.24
N MET A 508 -15.87 6.04 -10.38
CA MET A 508 -15.95 6.99 -9.24
C MET A 508 -17.08 6.68 -8.24
N ASP A 509 -18.21 6.17 -8.72
CA ASP A 509 -19.40 5.90 -7.91
C ASP A 509 -19.58 4.41 -7.57
N GLN A 510 -18.58 3.57 -7.87
CA GLN A 510 -18.67 2.11 -7.70
C GLN A 510 -18.12 1.65 -6.35
N PHE A 511 -18.90 0.84 -5.64
CA PHE A 511 -18.54 0.18 -4.38
C PHE A 511 -18.87 -1.32 -4.36
N ARG A 512 -19.34 -1.85 -5.50
CA ARG A 512 -19.85 -3.24 -5.66
C ARG A 512 -18.83 -4.18 -6.30
N GLN A 513 -17.55 -3.80 -6.34
CA GLN A 513 -16.48 -4.59 -6.96
C GLN A 513 -16.37 -5.98 -6.32
N LEU A 514 -16.38 -6.02 -4.99
CA LEU A 514 -16.34 -7.27 -4.24
C LEU A 514 -17.59 -8.13 -4.50
N GLU A 515 -18.76 -7.51 -4.61
CA GLU A 515 -20.01 -8.21 -4.96
C GLU A 515 -19.92 -8.88 -6.33
N GLN A 516 -19.38 -8.19 -7.33
CA GLN A 516 -19.19 -8.76 -8.67
C GLN A 516 -18.30 -10.01 -8.63
N TRP A 517 -17.12 -9.95 -8.00
CA TRP A 517 -16.25 -11.11 -7.86
C TRP A 517 -16.88 -12.25 -7.06
N TRP A 518 -17.60 -11.92 -5.98
CA TRP A 518 -18.32 -12.91 -5.18
C TRP A 518 -19.39 -13.64 -6.01
N LYS A 519 -20.14 -12.92 -6.86
CA LYS A 519 -21.11 -13.54 -7.78
C LYS A 519 -20.45 -14.37 -8.87
N MET A 520 -19.33 -13.91 -9.42
CA MET A 520 -18.58 -14.65 -10.44
C MET A 520 -18.12 -16.02 -9.91
N GLY A 521 -17.59 -16.08 -8.69
CA GLY A 521 -17.14 -17.34 -8.09
C GLY A 521 -18.26 -18.34 -7.78
N ARG A 522 -19.51 -17.87 -7.72
CA ARG A 522 -20.71 -18.68 -7.46
C ARG A 522 -21.42 -19.14 -8.73
N ALA A 523 -21.04 -18.59 -9.89
CA ALA A 523 -21.65 -18.96 -11.17
C ALA A 523 -21.35 -20.42 -11.54
N ARG A 524 -22.34 -21.09 -12.13
CA ARG A 524 -22.27 -22.52 -12.49
C ARG A 524 -22.20 -22.79 -13.98
N ASN A 525 -22.43 -21.76 -14.79
CA ASN A 525 -22.46 -21.82 -16.25
C ASN A 525 -22.23 -20.42 -16.83
N LEU A 526 -22.08 -20.33 -18.16
CA LEU A 526 -21.76 -19.07 -18.84
C LEU A 526 -22.85 -18.02 -18.65
N SER A 527 -24.11 -18.41 -18.57
CA SER A 527 -25.24 -17.49 -18.39
C SER A 527 -25.18 -16.79 -17.03
N GLU A 528 -25.02 -17.56 -15.95
CA GLU A 528 -24.85 -17.03 -14.59
C GLU A 528 -23.58 -16.18 -14.47
N PHE A 529 -22.50 -16.57 -15.15
CA PHE A 529 -21.26 -15.80 -15.16
C PHE A 529 -21.43 -14.45 -15.86
N LYS A 530 -22.10 -14.41 -17.01
CA LYS A 530 -22.44 -13.15 -17.70
C LYS A 530 -23.33 -12.26 -16.84
N GLU A 531 -24.27 -12.84 -16.09
CA GLU A 531 -25.11 -12.07 -15.16
C GLU A 531 -24.30 -11.47 -14.01
N ALA A 532 -23.34 -12.22 -13.47
CA ALA A 532 -22.38 -11.65 -12.51
C ALA A 532 -21.57 -10.49 -13.13
N MET A 533 -21.16 -10.62 -14.39
CA MET A 533 -20.43 -9.57 -15.10
C MET A 533 -21.27 -8.32 -15.41
N ARG A 534 -22.60 -8.46 -15.58
CA ARG A 534 -23.52 -7.31 -15.75
C ARG A 534 -23.65 -6.41 -14.53
N VAL A 535 -23.17 -6.83 -13.36
CA VAL A 535 -22.98 -5.92 -12.21
C VAL A 535 -22.08 -4.75 -12.60
N GLN A 536 -21.09 -5.00 -13.48
CA GLN A 536 -20.21 -4.01 -14.11
C GLN A 536 -19.58 -3.01 -13.13
N ALA A 537 -19.23 -3.44 -11.93
CA ALA A 537 -18.56 -2.63 -10.92
C ALA A 537 -17.03 -2.61 -11.08
N LEU A 538 -16.45 -3.61 -11.75
CA LEU A 538 -15.03 -3.66 -12.07
C LEU A 538 -14.70 -2.65 -13.18
N SER A 539 -14.02 -1.56 -12.85
CA SER A 539 -13.62 -0.50 -13.81
C SER A 539 -12.81 -1.01 -14.99
N MET A 540 -12.14 -2.15 -14.80
CA MET A 540 -11.36 -2.85 -15.80
C MET A 540 -11.33 -4.34 -15.50
N PHE A 541 -11.01 -5.10 -16.54
CA PHE A 541 -10.06 -6.20 -16.68
C PHE A 541 -10.54 -6.98 -17.89
N ASN A 542 -9.65 -7.38 -18.79
CA ASN A 542 -9.99 -8.48 -19.68
C ASN A 542 -10.35 -9.69 -18.81
N THR A 543 -11.45 -10.38 -19.15
CA THR A 543 -11.94 -11.52 -18.37
C THR A 543 -12.16 -12.69 -19.31
N GLY A 544 -11.41 -13.76 -19.07
CA GLY A 544 -11.55 -15.03 -19.77
C GLY A 544 -12.34 -16.03 -18.94
N TYR A 545 -13.01 -16.95 -19.62
CA TYR A 545 -13.89 -17.97 -19.05
C TYR A 545 -13.81 -19.28 -19.83
N ALA A 546 -13.92 -20.40 -19.12
CA ALA A 546 -14.22 -21.71 -19.71
C ALA A 546 -15.06 -22.57 -18.75
N ASP A 547 -15.75 -23.59 -19.27
CA ASP A 547 -16.57 -24.48 -18.44
C ASP A 547 -16.59 -25.95 -18.85
N LYS A 548 -17.22 -26.76 -18.00
CA LYS A 548 -17.41 -28.20 -18.19
C LYS A 548 -18.28 -28.58 -19.39
N GLU A 549 -19.07 -27.63 -19.92
CA GLU A 549 -19.98 -27.86 -21.05
C GLU A 549 -19.29 -27.62 -22.41
N GLY A 550 -18.06 -27.11 -22.39
CA GLY A 550 -17.31 -26.83 -23.61
C GLY A 550 -17.30 -25.37 -24.02
N ASN A 551 -17.92 -24.49 -23.22
CA ASN A 551 -17.95 -23.08 -23.54
C ASN A 551 -16.61 -22.43 -23.22
N ILE A 552 -16.18 -21.53 -24.09
CA ILE A 552 -15.07 -20.59 -23.88
C ILE A 552 -15.55 -19.19 -24.19
N PHE A 553 -15.22 -18.23 -23.33
CA PHE A 553 -15.68 -16.86 -23.44
C PHE A 553 -14.59 -15.86 -23.05
N TYR A 554 -14.62 -14.70 -23.69
CA TYR A 554 -13.77 -13.57 -23.40
C TYR A 554 -14.59 -12.29 -23.49
N VAL A 555 -14.34 -11.37 -22.56
CA VAL A 555 -14.83 -9.99 -22.62
C VAL A 555 -13.71 -9.01 -22.29
N TYR A 556 -13.63 -7.95 -23.08
CA TYR A 556 -12.88 -6.75 -22.77
C TYR A 556 -13.68 -5.92 -21.76
N ASN A 557 -13.68 -6.32 -20.48
CA ASN A 557 -14.50 -5.64 -19.47
C ASN A 557 -13.87 -4.29 -19.07
N GLY A 558 -14.72 -3.27 -18.98
CA GLY A 558 -14.35 -1.96 -18.46
C GLY A 558 -15.55 -1.03 -18.29
N LEU A 559 -15.37 0.00 -17.46
CA LEU A 559 -16.31 1.11 -17.32
C LEU A 559 -15.98 2.21 -18.33
N ILE A 560 -16.08 1.89 -19.62
CA ILE A 560 -15.76 2.80 -20.73
C ILE A 560 -16.85 3.88 -20.82
N PRO A 561 -16.53 5.17 -20.59
CA PRO A 561 -17.53 6.22 -20.55
C PRO A 561 -18.11 6.51 -21.95
N LYS A 562 -19.42 6.80 -22.01
CA LYS A 562 -20.06 7.35 -23.20
C LYS A 562 -19.75 8.84 -23.29
N ARG A 563 -18.77 9.17 -24.13
CA ARG A 563 -18.21 10.51 -24.30
C ARG A 563 -18.94 11.30 -25.38
N ALA A 564 -18.99 12.63 -25.21
CA ALA A 564 -19.49 13.53 -26.24
C ALA A 564 -18.56 13.53 -27.48
N PRO A 565 -19.12 13.57 -28.70
CA PRO A 565 -18.32 13.58 -29.93
C PRO A 565 -17.60 14.92 -30.14
N GLY A 566 -16.60 14.94 -31.04
CA GLY A 566 -15.92 16.18 -31.46
C GLY A 566 -14.80 16.67 -30.54
N HIS A 567 -14.43 15.88 -29.52
CA HIS A 567 -13.35 16.20 -28.59
C HIS A 567 -12.23 15.17 -28.64
N ASP A 568 -10.99 15.62 -28.43
CA ASP A 568 -9.83 14.75 -28.23
C ASP A 568 -9.68 14.45 -26.72
N TRP A 569 -10.34 13.38 -26.28
CA TRP A 569 -10.38 12.95 -24.87
C TRP A 569 -9.02 12.49 -24.33
N SER A 570 -8.04 12.24 -25.21
CA SER A 570 -6.67 11.89 -24.78
C SER A 570 -5.89 13.08 -24.19
N ARG A 571 -6.43 14.29 -24.28
CA ARG A 571 -5.82 15.54 -23.81
C ARG A 571 -6.57 16.13 -22.63
N THR A 572 -5.94 17.12 -21.99
CA THR A 572 -6.64 17.99 -21.05
C THR A 572 -7.71 18.78 -21.79
N LEU A 573 -8.96 18.62 -21.36
CA LEU A 573 -10.15 19.28 -21.91
C LEU A 573 -10.44 20.61 -21.18
N PRO A 574 -11.18 21.54 -21.80
CA PRO A 574 -11.68 22.70 -21.09
C PRO A 574 -12.78 22.31 -20.10
N GLY A 575 -12.62 22.64 -18.82
CA GLY A 575 -13.60 22.39 -17.77
C GLY A 575 -14.63 23.51 -17.65
N ASN A 576 -15.30 23.85 -18.75
CA ASN A 576 -16.21 25.00 -18.82
C ASN A 576 -17.58 24.73 -19.46
N SER A 577 -17.89 23.48 -19.83
CA SER A 577 -19.18 23.07 -20.37
C SER A 577 -19.72 21.83 -19.66
N ARG A 578 -21.02 21.83 -19.33
CA ARG A 578 -21.70 20.64 -18.77
C ARG A 578 -21.78 19.48 -19.75
N ASP A 579 -21.74 19.75 -21.06
CA ASP A 579 -21.84 18.71 -22.11
C ASP A 579 -20.65 17.73 -22.11
N LEU A 580 -19.55 18.10 -21.43
CA LEU A 580 -18.36 17.26 -21.28
C LEU A 580 -18.44 16.31 -20.07
N ILE A 581 -19.49 16.39 -19.26
CA ILE A 581 -19.65 15.56 -18.07
C ILE A 581 -20.43 14.29 -18.45
N TRP A 582 -19.70 13.20 -18.68
CA TRP A 582 -20.30 11.89 -18.89
C TRP A 582 -20.73 11.25 -17.56
N ASN A 583 -21.81 10.48 -17.56
CA ASN A 583 -22.29 9.74 -16.39
C ASN A 583 -22.79 8.33 -16.73
N GLU A 584 -22.67 7.94 -18.00
CA GLU A 584 -23.02 6.63 -18.51
C GLU A 584 -21.78 5.90 -19.02
N TYR A 585 -21.84 4.57 -18.98
CA TYR A 585 -20.83 3.68 -19.53
C TYR A 585 -21.42 2.85 -20.66
N ILE A 586 -20.56 2.33 -21.55
CA ILE A 586 -20.96 1.28 -22.50
C ILE A 586 -21.46 0.07 -21.69
N PRO A 587 -22.70 -0.39 -21.89
CA PRO A 587 -23.24 -1.56 -21.18
C PRO A 587 -22.41 -2.82 -21.44
N PHE A 588 -22.38 -3.74 -20.47
CA PHE A 588 -21.67 -5.02 -20.58
C PHE A 588 -21.88 -5.74 -21.93
N ASP A 589 -23.13 -5.87 -22.39
CA ASP A 589 -23.50 -6.60 -23.61
C ASP A 589 -23.02 -5.92 -24.91
N GLU A 590 -22.61 -4.65 -24.84
CA GLU A 590 -22.06 -3.89 -25.98
C GLU A 590 -20.52 -3.86 -26.00
N LEU A 591 -19.85 -4.37 -24.95
CA LEU A 591 -18.39 -4.45 -24.91
C LEU A 591 -17.83 -5.45 -25.93
N PRO A 592 -16.55 -5.32 -26.35
CA PRO A 592 -15.92 -6.33 -27.20
C PRO A 592 -15.91 -7.70 -26.52
N GLN A 593 -16.56 -8.68 -27.14
CA GLN A 593 -16.72 -10.05 -26.62
C GLN A 593 -16.42 -11.11 -27.68
N VAL A 594 -15.85 -12.22 -27.25
CA VAL A 594 -15.70 -13.44 -28.07
C VAL A 594 -16.29 -14.60 -27.31
N GLU A 595 -17.20 -15.32 -27.96
CA GLU A 595 -17.91 -16.46 -27.38
C GLU A 595 -17.84 -17.63 -28.36
N ASN A 596 -17.35 -18.77 -27.86
CA ASN A 596 -17.34 -20.03 -28.60
C ASN A 596 -16.90 -19.90 -30.08
N PRO A 597 -15.73 -19.29 -30.36
CA PRO A 597 -15.28 -19.11 -31.73
C PRO A 597 -15.11 -20.46 -32.43
N ALA A 598 -15.39 -20.51 -33.73
CA ALA A 598 -15.45 -21.78 -34.48
C ALA A 598 -14.14 -22.60 -34.41
N ILE A 599 -12.99 -21.93 -34.30
CA ILE A 599 -11.69 -22.58 -34.16
C ILE A 599 -11.49 -23.26 -32.79
N GLY A 600 -12.32 -22.95 -31.80
CA GLY A 600 -12.29 -23.56 -30.47
C GLY A 600 -11.10 -23.14 -29.60
N PHE A 601 -10.55 -21.95 -29.83
CA PHE A 601 -9.43 -21.39 -29.07
C PHE A 601 -9.64 -19.90 -28.82
N LEU A 602 -9.27 -19.42 -27.62
CA LEU A 602 -9.12 -18.00 -27.32
C LEU A 602 -7.87 -17.71 -26.48
N GLN A 603 -7.36 -16.50 -26.64
CA GLN A 603 -6.30 -15.94 -25.80
C GLN A 603 -6.58 -14.50 -25.43
N ASN A 604 -6.09 -14.10 -24.26
CA ASN A 604 -5.70 -12.73 -24.05
C ASN A 604 -4.38 -12.66 -23.28
N CYS A 605 -3.40 -11.95 -23.83
CA CYS A 605 -2.09 -11.74 -23.22
C CYS A 605 -1.77 -10.23 -23.09
N ASN A 606 -2.71 -9.44 -22.56
CA ASN A 606 -2.70 -7.97 -22.51
C ASN A 606 -2.63 -7.32 -23.89
N SER A 607 -3.39 -7.89 -24.83
CA SER A 607 -3.49 -7.41 -26.20
C SER A 607 -4.87 -6.83 -26.48
N ASN A 608 -5.01 -6.19 -27.65
CA ASN A 608 -6.29 -5.72 -28.16
C ASN A 608 -7.36 -6.84 -28.16
N PRO A 609 -8.65 -6.49 -28.04
CA PRO A 609 -9.73 -7.46 -28.04
C PRO A 609 -10.12 -7.99 -29.43
N PHE A 610 -9.63 -7.34 -30.50
CA PHE A 610 -10.01 -7.62 -31.89
C PHE A 610 -9.21 -8.79 -32.51
N GLN A 611 -8.25 -9.34 -31.77
CA GLN A 611 -7.38 -10.44 -32.21
C GLN A 611 -7.18 -11.46 -31.08
N THR A 612 -8.28 -11.83 -30.43
CA THR A 612 -8.32 -12.81 -29.32
C THR A 612 -8.44 -14.25 -29.80
N THR A 613 -8.89 -14.47 -31.04
CA THR A 613 -8.90 -15.76 -31.72
C THR A 613 -8.47 -15.63 -33.19
N LEU A 614 -8.38 -16.74 -33.93
CA LEU A 614 -8.17 -16.75 -35.37
C LEU A 614 -9.49 -16.98 -36.13
N GLY A 615 -9.62 -16.31 -37.27
CA GLY A 615 -10.79 -16.41 -38.14
C GLY A 615 -11.96 -15.57 -37.63
N ASP A 616 -13.16 -15.99 -38.01
CA ASP A 616 -14.41 -15.31 -37.69
C ASP A 616 -14.74 -15.45 -36.18
N GLY A 617 -15.35 -14.41 -35.61
CA GLY A 617 -15.76 -14.37 -34.19
C GLY A 617 -15.05 -13.33 -33.34
N ASN A 618 -14.00 -12.67 -33.85
CA ASN A 618 -13.45 -11.48 -33.21
C ASN A 618 -14.41 -10.28 -33.37
N PRO A 619 -14.48 -9.35 -32.39
CA PRO A 619 -15.28 -8.13 -32.50
C PRO A 619 -14.79 -7.25 -33.65
N ASP A 620 -15.72 -6.55 -34.29
CA ASP A 620 -15.42 -5.56 -35.32
C ASP A 620 -14.98 -4.23 -34.68
N GLU A 621 -13.71 -3.86 -34.86
CA GLU A 621 -13.14 -2.61 -34.36
C GLU A 621 -13.93 -1.38 -34.82
N ALA A 622 -14.50 -1.40 -36.04
CA ALA A 622 -15.21 -0.25 -36.60
C ALA A 622 -16.52 0.09 -35.88
N LYS A 623 -17.03 -0.81 -35.02
CA LYS A 623 -18.24 -0.58 -34.21
C LYS A 623 -17.98 0.26 -32.96
N PHE A 624 -16.72 0.51 -32.62
CA PHE A 624 -16.34 1.23 -31.41
C PHE A 624 -15.81 2.62 -31.76
N ASP A 625 -16.35 3.64 -31.12
CA ASP A 625 -15.87 5.01 -31.30
C ASP A 625 -14.40 5.12 -30.85
N PRO A 626 -13.52 5.82 -31.57
CA PRO A 626 -12.12 6.00 -31.17
C PRO A 626 -11.94 6.58 -29.75
N SER A 627 -12.90 7.38 -29.27
CA SER A 627 -12.91 7.92 -27.89
C SER A 627 -13.09 6.86 -26.80
N CYS A 628 -13.45 5.62 -27.16
CA CYS A 628 -13.43 4.49 -26.21
C CYS A 628 -12.00 4.19 -25.73
N GLY A 629 -10.98 4.58 -26.49
CA GLY A 629 -9.58 4.39 -26.12
C GLY A 629 -9.15 2.93 -25.97
N ILE A 630 -9.84 1.99 -26.62
CA ILE A 630 -9.50 0.57 -26.60
C ILE A 630 -8.11 0.37 -27.22
N GLU A 631 -7.21 -0.32 -26.52
CA GLU A 631 -5.86 -0.54 -27.05
C GLU A 631 -5.88 -1.36 -28.35
N LYS A 632 -4.95 -1.03 -29.25
CA LYS A 632 -4.84 -1.67 -30.58
C LYS A 632 -3.62 -2.59 -30.70
N GLU A 633 -2.78 -2.64 -29.67
CA GLU A 633 -1.50 -3.33 -29.73
C GLU A 633 -1.62 -4.85 -29.48
N MET A 634 -0.73 -5.62 -30.11
CA MET A 634 -0.54 -7.04 -29.86
C MET A 634 0.82 -7.28 -29.22
N THR A 635 0.82 -7.84 -28.01
CA THR A 635 2.03 -8.27 -27.29
C THR A 635 2.72 -9.43 -28.02
N ASN A 636 4.01 -9.67 -27.75
CA ASN A 636 4.65 -10.86 -28.29
C ASN A 636 3.99 -12.13 -27.75
N ARG A 637 3.58 -12.16 -26.47
CA ARG A 637 2.82 -13.27 -25.89
C ARG A 637 1.56 -13.60 -26.67
N ALA A 638 0.74 -12.59 -27.00
CA ALA A 638 -0.48 -12.79 -27.78
C ALA A 638 -0.17 -13.33 -29.19
N ARG A 639 0.83 -12.76 -29.86
CA ARG A 639 1.28 -13.24 -31.18
C ARG A 639 1.77 -14.68 -31.13
N ARG A 640 2.55 -15.02 -30.11
CA ARG A 640 3.10 -16.36 -29.92
C ARG A 640 2.01 -17.38 -29.58
N ALA A 641 1.02 -16.99 -28.77
CA ALA A 641 -0.16 -17.81 -28.51
C ALA A 641 -0.95 -18.10 -29.81
N LEU A 642 -1.15 -17.08 -30.65
CA LEU A 642 -1.80 -17.26 -31.96
C LEU A 642 -0.98 -18.15 -32.91
N GLU A 643 0.35 -18.06 -32.92
CA GLU A 643 1.21 -18.94 -33.73
C GLU A 643 1.11 -20.41 -33.29
N LEU A 644 1.10 -20.67 -31.98
CA LEU A 644 1.08 -22.02 -31.42
C LEU A 644 -0.34 -22.60 -31.45
N PHE A 645 -1.23 -22.09 -30.61
CA PHE A 645 -2.59 -22.62 -30.44
C PHE A 645 -3.45 -22.41 -31.70
N GLY A 646 -3.15 -21.39 -32.50
CA GLY A 646 -3.85 -21.12 -33.75
C GLY A 646 -3.38 -21.97 -34.92
N GLY A 647 -2.11 -22.40 -34.93
CA GLY A 647 -1.52 -23.19 -36.02
C GLY A 647 -1.99 -24.65 -36.05
N ASP A 648 -2.20 -25.26 -34.90
CA ASP A 648 -2.49 -26.70 -34.80
C ASP A 648 -3.97 -27.01 -34.91
N LYS A 649 -4.35 -28.01 -35.72
CA LYS A 649 -5.76 -28.38 -35.90
C LYS A 649 -6.39 -28.98 -34.65
N GLN A 650 -5.62 -29.73 -33.87
CA GLN A 650 -6.00 -30.35 -32.61
C GLN A 650 -4.80 -30.24 -31.65
N ILE A 651 -5.08 -29.95 -30.40
CA ILE A 651 -4.08 -29.71 -29.35
C ILE A 651 -4.18 -30.84 -28.34
N THR A 652 -3.09 -31.58 -28.13
CA THR A 652 -2.96 -32.56 -27.06
C THR A 652 -2.86 -31.87 -25.70
N ARG A 653 -3.09 -32.63 -24.63
CA ARG A 653 -2.92 -32.10 -23.27
C ARG A 653 -1.49 -31.62 -23.04
N GLU A 654 -0.51 -32.39 -23.49
CA GLU A 654 0.91 -32.11 -23.33
C GLU A 654 1.31 -30.83 -24.08
N GLU A 655 0.80 -30.64 -25.30
CA GLU A 655 1.01 -29.41 -26.07
C GLU A 655 0.38 -28.19 -25.38
N PHE A 656 -0.83 -28.30 -24.83
CA PHE A 656 -1.47 -27.18 -24.12
C PHE A 656 -0.59 -26.64 -22.98
N PHE A 657 -0.02 -27.55 -22.18
CA PHE A 657 0.88 -27.20 -21.09
C PHE A 657 2.22 -26.67 -21.62
N ALA A 658 2.81 -27.34 -22.61
CA ALA A 658 4.08 -26.92 -23.20
C ALA A 658 4.01 -25.53 -23.84
N TYR A 659 2.92 -25.21 -24.55
CA TYR A 659 2.74 -23.92 -25.22
C TYR A 659 2.64 -22.77 -24.23
N LYS A 660 2.01 -22.98 -23.07
CA LYS A 660 2.01 -21.99 -22.00
C LYS A 660 3.43 -21.69 -21.50
N TYR A 661 4.31 -22.68 -21.49
CA TYR A 661 5.72 -22.51 -21.11
C TYR A 661 6.64 -22.16 -22.26
N ASP A 662 6.12 -21.81 -23.43
CA ASP A 662 6.95 -21.35 -24.55
C ASP A 662 7.72 -20.08 -24.17
N LYS A 663 9.01 -20.10 -24.49
CA LYS A 663 10.00 -19.07 -24.11
C LYS A 663 10.45 -18.25 -25.32
N SER A 664 9.68 -18.29 -26.41
CA SER A 664 10.12 -17.75 -27.69
C SER A 664 9.43 -16.44 -28.04
N TYR A 665 10.16 -15.61 -28.78
CA TYR A 665 9.57 -14.51 -29.52
C TYR A 665 9.03 -14.99 -30.88
N ALA A 666 7.78 -14.61 -31.15
CA ALA A 666 7.10 -14.84 -32.42
C ALA A 666 7.97 -14.37 -33.59
N ALA A 667 7.92 -15.08 -34.72
CA ALA A 667 8.80 -14.82 -35.87
C ALA A 667 8.62 -13.39 -36.39
N LYS A 668 7.39 -12.86 -36.33
CA LYS A 668 7.03 -11.50 -36.77
C LYS A 668 7.00 -10.46 -35.62
N SER A 669 7.57 -10.79 -34.46
CA SER A 669 7.59 -9.90 -33.29
C SER A 669 8.37 -8.60 -33.56
N ASN A 670 7.99 -7.53 -32.84
CA ASN A 670 8.68 -6.25 -32.96
C ASN A 670 10.15 -6.33 -32.51
N LEU A 671 10.46 -7.16 -31.50
CA LEU A 671 11.83 -7.34 -31.04
C LEU A 671 12.73 -7.90 -32.15
N ARG A 672 12.31 -8.97 -32.85
CA ARG A 672 13.09 -9.53 -33.96
C ARG A 672 13.32 -8.52 -35.08
N LYS A 673 12.30 -7.70 -35.40
CA LYS A 673 12.43 -6.60 -36.37
C LYS A 673 13.46 -5.56 -35.94
N VAL A 674 13.41 -5.13 -34.67
CA VAL A 674 14.36 -4.17 -34.10
C VAL A 674 15.79 -4.73 -34.10
N ILE A 675 15.96 -6.01 -33.79
CA ILE A 675 17.26 -6.70 -33.83
C ILE A 675 17.82 -6.76 -35.24
N SER A 676 17.02 -7.18 -36.24
CA SER A 676 17.46 -7.22 -37.66
C SER A 676 17.96 -5.84 -38.10
N ASN A 677 17.16 -4.81 -37.84
CA ASN A 677 17.52 -3.43 -38.18
C ASN A 677 18.78 -2.95 -37.43
N PHE A 678 18.97 -3.35 -36.17
CA PHE A 678 20.21 -3.07 -35.43
C PHE A 678 21.41 -3.72 -36.09
N ILE A 679 21.37 -5.03 -36.37
CA ILE A 679 22.47 -5.76 -36.99
C ILE A 679 22.83 -5.23 -38.39
N GLU A 680 21.83 -4.83 -39.18
CA GLU A 680 22.06 -4.29 -40.54
C GLU A 680 22.67 -2.90 -40.56
N THR A 681 22.47 -2.09 -39.51
CA THR A 681 22.81 -0.65 -39.52
C THR A 681 23.84 -0.22 -38.49
N VAL A 682 24.17 -1.08 -37.53
CA VAL A 682 25.17 -0.79 -36.49
C VAL A 682 26.55 -0.54 -37.12
N LYS A 683 27.23 0.50 -36.64
CA LYS A 683 28.58 0.87 -37.07
C LYS A 683 29.53 0.71 -35.89
N VAL A 684 30.49 -0.20 -36.04
CA VAL A 684 31.56 -0.47 -35.08
C VAL A 684 32.91 -0.44 -35.79
N SER A 685 33.99 -0.21 -35.05
CA SER A 685 35.34 -0.31 -35.62
C SER A 685 35.65 -1.74 -36.05
N ASP A 686 36.64 -1.93 -36.94
CA ASP A 686 37.00 -3.27 -37.39
C ASP A 686 37.49 -4.15 -36.22
N GLY A 687 36.99 -5.38 -36.15
CA GLY A 687 37.23 -6.30 -35.02
C GLY A 687 36.42 -6.03 -33.74
N GLU A 688 35.74 -4.88 -33.62
CA GLU A 688 35.00 -4.53 -32.41
C GLU A 688 33.65 -5.27 -32.32
N LEU A 689 33.37 -5.86 -31.15
CA LEU A 689 32.12 -6.55 -30.83
C LEU A 689 31.72 -7.67 -31.81
N GLN A 690 32.66 -8.22 -32.58
CA GLN A 690 32.37 -9.22 -33.62
C GLN A 690 31.71 -10.48 -33.03
N GLU A 691 32.20 -10.97 -31.89
CA GLU A 691 31.65 -12.13 -31.18
C GLU A 691 30.21 -11.85 -30.72
N GLU A 692 29.96 -10.68 -30.15
CA GLU A 692 28.66 -10.28 -29.62
C GLU A 692 27.61 -10.09 -30.72
N LEU A 693 27.99 -9.45 -31.83
CA LEU A 693 27.12 -9.25 -32.98
C LEU A 693 26.77 -10.59 -33.66
N GLU A 694 27.71 -11.54 -33.71
CA GLU A 694 27.47 -12.88 -34.23
C GLU A 694 26.52 -13.68 -33.32
N LEU A 695 26.68 -13.58 -32.00
CA LEU A 695 25.74 -14.17 -31.03
C LEU A 695 24.33 -13.61 -31.18
N ILE A 696 24.18 -12.29 -31.32
CA ILE A 696 22.87 -11.66 -31.52
C ILE A 696 22.27 -12.07 -32.88
N ARG A 697 23.07 -12.14 -33.94
CA ARG A 697 22.64 -12.59 -35.28
C ARG A 697 22.12 -14.03 -35.25
N ASN A 698 22.78 -14.90 -34.50
CA ASN A 698 22.44 -16.32 -34.38
C ASN A 698 21.38 -16.62 -33.32
N TRP A 699 20.78 -15.60 -32.69
CA TRP A 699 19.71 -15.81 -31.75
C TRP A 699 18.47 -16.41 -32.44
N ASP A 700 18.13 -17.63 -32.06
CA ASP A 700 16.97 -18.40 -32.54
C ASP A 700 15.61 -17.79 -32.14
N GLY A 701 15.62 -16.84 -31.20
CA GLY A 701 14.43 -16.21 -30.64
C GLY A 701 13.95 -16.80 -29.31
N SER A 702 14.62 -17.82 -28.79
CA SER A 702 14.28 -18.50 -27.55
C SER A 702 15.01 -17.90 -26.34
N PHE A 703 14.38 -18.02 -25.18
CA PHE A 703 14.94 -17.76 -23.87
C PHE A 703 14.99 -19.04 -23.02
N ASP A 704 15.33 -20.17 -23.63
CA ASP A 704 15.64 -21.40 -22.92
C ASP A 704 16.85 -21.23 -22.00
N LYS A 705 16.90 -21.99 -20.90
CA LYS A 705 17.98 -21.91 -19.90
C LYS A 705 19.38 -22.09 -20.51
N ALA A 706 19.51 -22.93 -21.53
CA ALA A 706 20.78 -23.22 -22.19
C ALA A 706 21.11 -22.23 -23.34
N ASN A 707 20.23 -21.29 -23.67
CA ASN A 707 20.45 -20.37 -24.77
C ASN A 707 21.58 -19.39 -24.44
N ARG A 708 22.59 -19.31 -25.32
CA ARG A 708 23.82 -18.53 -25.11
C ARG A 708 23.78 -17.13 -25.73
N SER A 709 22.80 -16.85 -26.57
CA SER A 709 22.58 -15.52 -27.16
C SER A 709 21.59 -14.69 -26.34
N ALA A 710 20.71 -15.35 -25.59
CA ALA A 710 19.61 -14.76 -24.84
C ALA A 710 20.06 -13.63 -23.88
N ALA A 711 21.16 -13.81 -23.14
CA ALA A 711 21.65 -12.79 -22.21
C ALA A 711 21.99 -11.47 -22.93
N LEU A 712 22.78 -11.56 -24.01
CA LEU A 712 23.12 -10.40 -24.84
C LEU A 712 21.88 -9.74 -25.43
N VAL A 713 20.94 -10.53 -25.97
CA VAL A 713 19.71 -9.99 -26.56
C VAL A 713 18.87 -9.26 -25.51
N LEU A 714 18.52 -9.90 -24.39
CA LEU A 714 17.63 -9.26 -23.42
C LEU A 714 18.25 -8.01 -22.80
N MET A 715 19.53 -8.08 -22.42
CA MET A 715 20.19 -7.00 -21.70
C MET A 715 20.58 -5.83 -22.62
N THR A 716 20.74 -6.07 -23.93
CA THR A 716 20.98 -5.03 -24.94
C THR A 716 19.69 -4.29 -25.30
N PHE A 717 18.64 -5.02 -25.69
CA PHE A 717 17.41 -4.42 -26.23
C PHE A 717 16.41 -4.05 -25.13
N ARG A 718 16.50 -4.70 -23.96
CA ARG A 718 15.68 -4.48 -22.75
C ARG A 718 14.17 -4.36 -23.06
N PRO A 719 13.57 -5.30 -23.80
CA PRO A 719 12.13 -5.29 -24.03
C PRO A 719 11.41 -5.34 -22.68
N ARG A 720 10.33 -4.57 -22.51
CA ARG A 720 9.47 -4.63 -21.31
C ARG A 720 8.37 -5.69 -21.51
N SER A 721 7.33 -5.69 -20.68
CA SER A 721 6.20 -6.63 -20.79
C SER A 721 5.34 -6.49 -22.06
N ASN A 722 5.59 -5.47 -22.87
CA ASN A 722 5.04 -5.31 -24.22
C ASN A 722 6.15 -4.80 -25.15
N ALA A 723 6.72 -5.71 -25.94
CA ALA A 723 7.81 -5.42 -26.86
C ALA A 723 7.36 -4.62 -28.11
N MET A 724 6.05 -4.51 -28.37
CA MET A 724 5.52 -3.66 -29.45
C MET A 724 5.86 -2.18 -29.23
N LYS A 725 5.94 -1.75 -27.96
CA LYS A 725 6.32 -0.37 -27.59
C LYS A 725 7.83 -0.08 -27.68
N LEU A 726 8.65 -1.09 -28.01
CA LEU A 726 10.10 -0.91 -28.18
C LEU A 726 10.40 -0.12 -29.45
N LYS A 727 11.08 1.03 -29.28
CA LYS A 727 11.52 1.88 -30.39
C LYS A 727 12.96 1.56 -30.76
N SER A 728 13.28 1.57 -32.06
CA SER A 728 14.64 1.44 -32.57
C SER A 728 15.49 2.63 -32.07
N ASN A 729 16.68 2.34 -31.53
CA ASN A 729 17.64 3.36 -31.09
C ASN A 729 19.05 2.77 -31.12
N GLN A 730 19.77 3.03 -32.21
CA GLN A 730 21.08 2.43 -32.51
C GLN A 730 22.11 2.75 -31.42
N ASP A 731 22.31 4.03 -31.10
CA ASP A 731 23.33 4.46 -30.15
C ASP A 731 23.09 3.89 -28.76
N LYS A 732 21.83 3.89 -28.32
CA LYS A 732 21.44 3.30 -27.04
C LYS A 732 21.71 1.80 -27.01
N PHE A 733 21.33 1.07 -28.05
CA PHE A 733 21.54 -0.37 -28.10
C PHE A 733 23.03 -0.71 -28.19
N LEU A 734 23.82 0.03 -28.96
CA LEU A 734 25.27 -0.16 -29.01
C LEU A 734 25.93 0.13 -27.65
N GLY A 735 25.50 1.19 -26.95
CA GLY A 735 25.95 1.48 -25.58
C GLY A 735 25.60 0.36 -24.60
N ASN A 736 24.36 -0.12 -24.63
CA ASN A 736 23.92 -1.25 -23.81
C ASN A 736 24.68 -2.55 -24.15
N LEU A 737 25.01 -2.78 -25.42
CA LEU A 737 25.74 -3.96 -25.87
C LEU A 737 27.16 -3.97 -25.29
N ARG A 738 27.85 -2.82 -25.32
CA ARG A 738 29.17 -2.65 -24.68
C ARG A 738 29.12 -2.89 -23.19
N GLU A 739 28.18 -2.23 -22.50
CA GLU A 739 27.96 -2.39 -21.06
C GLU A 739 27.69 -3.87 -20.71
N THR A 740 26.86 -4.54 -21.51
CA THR A 740 26.50 -5.95 -21.31
C THR A 740 27.71 -6.86 -21.54
N SER A 741 28.46 -6.66 -22.63
CA SER A 741 29.67 -7.44 -22.92
C SER A 741 30.70 -7.33 -21.78
N GLU A 742 31.00 -6.11 -21.35
CA GLU A 742 31.92 -5.85 -20.24
C GLU A 742 31.44 -6.51 -18.95
N ALA A 743 30.16 -6.37 -18.62
CA ALA A 743 29.57 -6.97 -17.43
C ALA A 743 29.63 -8.51 -17.46
N LEU A 744 29.34 -9.14 -18.61
CA LEU A 744 29.39 -10.59 -18.75
C LEU A 744 30.83 -11.11 -18.66
N ARG A 745 31.79 -10.49 -19.35
CA ARG A 745 33.21 -10.86 -19.25
C ARG A 745 33.75 -10.67 -17.84
N LYS A 746 33.40 -9.56 -17.18
CA LYS A 746 33.85 -9.27 -15.81
C LYS A 746 33.34 -10.29 -14.80
N ASN A 747 32.07 -10.68 -14.88
CA ASN A 747 31.44 -11.53 -13.86
C ASN A 747 31.55 -13.04 -14.17
N PHE A 748 31.65 -13.42 -15.46
CA PHE A 748 31.59 -14.82 -15.90
C PHE A 748 32.75 -15.25 -16.80
N GLY A 749 33.66 -14.34 -17.16
CA GLY A 749 34.83 -14.63 -18.01
C GLY A 749 34.53 -14.80 -19.50
N ARG A 750 33.27 -14.64 -19.93
CA ARG A 750 32.80 -14.87 -21.31
C ARG A 750 31.54 -14.06 -21.60
N VAL A 751 31.19 -13.88 -22.88
CA VAL A 751 29.96 -13.17 -23.30
C VAL A 751 28.80 -14.09 -23.64
N ASP A 752 29.06 -15.33 -24.05
CA ASP A 752 28.06 -16.35 -24.41
C ASP A 752 27.60 -17.18 -23.20
N VAL A 753 27.25 -16.48 -22.10
CA VAL A 753 26.79 -17.11 -20.85
C VAL A 753 25.41 -17.73 -21.06
N GLU A 754 25.20 -18.95 -20.58
CA GLU A 754 23.89 -19.61 -20.62
C GLU A 754 22.85 -18.81 -19.85
N TRP A 755 21.67 -18.64 -20.45
CA TRP A 755 20.62 -17.79 -19.90
C TRP A 755 20.22 -18.14 -18.46
N GLY A 756 20.14 -19.43 -18.14
CA GLY A 756 19.80 -19.91 -16.81
C GLY A 756 20.84 -19.57 -15.74
N VAL A 757 22.09 -19.27 -16.10
CA VAL A 757 23.10 -18.74 -15.17
C VAL A 757 22.82 -17.27 -14.84
N ILE A 758 22.30 -16.51 -15.80
CA ILE A 758 21.98 -15.09 -15.64
C ILE A 758 20.60 -14.91 -14.99
N ASN A 759 19.56 -15.57 -15.49
CA ASN A 759 18.19 -15.38 -15.07
C ASN A 759 17.83 -16.32 -13.92
N ARG A 760 17.67 -15.77 -12.71
CA ARG A 760 17.60 -16.53 -11.46
C ARG A 760 16.34 -16.25 -10.67
N LEU A 761 15.82 -17.29 -10.04
CA LEU A 761 14.95 -17.18 -8.87
C LEU A 761 15.80 -17.33 -7.62
N VAL A 762 15.92 -16.25 -6.83
CA VAL A 762 16.66 -16.29 -5.56
C VAL A 762 15.69 -16.14 -4.39
N ARG A 763 15.65 -17.16 -3.52
CA ARG A 763 14.73 -17.21 -2.38
C ARG A 763 15.30 -18.09 -1.28
N GLY A 764 15.26 -17.63 -0.03
CA GLY A 764 15.66 -18.43 1.14
C GLY A 764 17.11 -18.93 1.10
N GLY A 765 18.03 -18.11 0.56
CA GLY A 765 19.44 -18.49 0.36
C GLY A 765 19.68 -19.47 -0.80
N LYS A 766 18.64 -19.89 -1.53
CA LYS A 766 18.73 -20.75 -2.70
C LYS A 766 18.63 -19.93 -3.98
N SER A 767 19.23 -20.42 -5.06
CA SER A 767 19.21 -19.79 -6.39
C SER A 767 18.89 -20.86 -7.44
N PHE A 768 17.83 -20.66 -8.22
CA PHE A 768 17.38 -21.60 -9.26
C PHE A 768 17.43 -20.96 -10.65
N PRO A 769 17.87 -21.70 -11.70
CA PRO A 769 17.91 -21.18 -13.07
C PRO A 769 16.49 -21.02 -13.63
N LEU A 770 16.24 -19.94 -14.36
CA LEU A 770 14.96 -19.69 -15.02
C LEU A 770 15.13 -19.60 -16.53
N GLY A 771 14.19 -20.19 -17.26
CA GLY A 771 13.94 -19.87 -18.66
C GLY A 771 12.87 -18.79 -18.80
N GLY A 772 12.68 -18.28 -20.00
CA GLY A 772 11.74 -17.21 -20.30
C GLY A 772 12.34 -15.82 -20.08
N ALA A 773 11.59 -14.81 -20.50
CA ALA A 773 12.01 -13.42 -20.50
C ALA A 773 10.81 -12.48 -20.42
N SER A 774 11.05 -11.18 -20.58
CA SER A 774 9.94 -10.26 -20.74
C SER A 774 9.17 -10.55 -22.03
N ASP A 775 7.84 -10.43 -21.97
CA ASP A 775 6.92 -10.61 -23.10
C ASP A 775 7.02 -11.98 -23.84
N THR A 776 7.53 -13.04 -23.19
CA THR A 776 7.37 -14.45 -23.62
C THR A 776 6.21 -15.11 -22.87
N LEU A 777 5.63 -16.21 -23.38
CA LEU A 777 4.48 -16.88 -22.72
C LEU A 777 4.83 -17.36 -21.31
N ARG A 778 6.04 -17.91 -21.13
CA ARG A 778 6.72 -17.99 -19.83
C ARG A 778 7.36 -16.63 -19.50
N ALA A 779 6.60 -15.71 -18.91
CA ALA A 779 7.12 -14.36 -18.64
C ALA A 779 8.01 -14.37 -17.40
N ILE A 780 9.20 -13.76 -17.45
CA ILE A 780 10.07 -13.55 -16.28
C ILE A 780 10.65 -12.14 -16.33
N TYR A 781 10.49 -11.38 -15.25
CA TYR A 781 10.99 -10.01 -15.13
C TYR A 781 12.06 -9.94 -14.03
N GLY A 782 13.32 -9.92 -14.46
CA GLY A 782 14.49 -9.89 -13.59
C GLY A 782 15.04 -8.48 -13.33
N GLU A 783 15.51 -8.26 -12.10
CA GLU A 783 16.25 -7.07 -11.70
C GLU A 783 17.77 -7.34 -11.67
N PRO A 784 18.60 -6.46 -12.26
CA PRO A 784 20.05 -6.61 -12.23
C PRO A 784 20.64 -6.68 -10.82
N GLN A 785 21.60 -7.57 -10.64
CA GLN A 785 22.38 -7.76 -9.42
C GLN A 785 23.84 -7.37 -9.63
N LYS A 786 24.57 -7.15 -8.52
CA LYS A 786 25.98 -6.75 -8.55
C LYS A 786 26.90 -7.85 -9.12
N ASP A 787 26.50 -9.10 -9.04
CA ASP A 787 27.22 -10.27 -9.54
C ASP A 787 26.94 -10.56 -11.04
N GLY A 788 26.22 -9.68 -11.72
CA GLY A 788 25.89 -9.82 -13.14
C GLY A 788 24.66 -10.70 -13.42
N THR A 789 24.02 -11.28 -12.40
CA THR A 789 22.77 -12.02 -12.56
C THR A 789 21.55 -11.09 -12.59
N LEU A 790 20.41 -11.63 -12.99
CA LEU A 790 19.09 -11.01 -12.88
C LEU A 790 18.26 -11.83 -11.88
N ASN A 791 17.74 -11.18 -10.85
CA ASN A 791 16.83 -11.81 -9.89
C ASN A 791 15.39 -11.50 -10.27
N ALA A 792 14.61 -12.52 -10.57
CA ALA A 792 13.20 -12.38 -10.90
C ALA A 792 12.39 -11.78 -9.72
N LYS A 793 11.57 -10.78 -10.03
CA LYS A 793 10.68 -10.06 -9.08
C LYS A 793 9.22 -10.05 -9.49
N ALA A 794 8.95 -10.37 -10.76
CA ALA A 794 7.63 -10.44 -11.37
C ALA A 794 7.73 -11.30 -12.65
N GLY A 795 6.64 -11.42 -13.38
CA GLY A 795 6.48 -12.43 -14.43
C GLY A 795 5.54 -13.52 -13.93
N ASP A 796 5.55 -14.70 -14.54
CA ASP A 796 4.82 -15.88 -14.09
C ASP A 796 4.86 -16.01 -12.57
N CYS A 797 3.69 -16.00 -11.94
CA CYS A 797 3.53 -16.22 -10.52
C CYS A 797 2.49 -17.29 -10.26
N PHE A 798 1.25 -16.93 -9.88
CA PHE A 798 0.16 -17.88 -9.83
C PHE A 798 -0.21 -18.33 -11.24
N ILE A 799 0.00 -19.62 -11.52
CA ILE A 799 -0.44 -20.32 -12.72
C ILE A 799 -1.42 -21.39 -12.30
N GLN A 800 -2.56 -21.47 -12.97
CA GLN A 800 -3.53 -22.54 -12.77
C GLN A 800 -3.96 -23.09 -14.13
N PHE A 801 -3.93 -24.41 -14.24
CA PHE A 801 -4.52 -25.17 -15.33
C PHE A 801 -5.80 -25.84 -14.83
N VAL A 802 -6.87 -25.74 -15.60
CA VAL A 802 -8.16 -26.35 -15.30
C VAL A 802 -8.63 -27.10 -16.53
N GLU A 803 -9.07 -28.34 -16.33
CA GLU A 803 -9.49 -29.25 -17.38
C GLU A 803 -10.79 -29.94 -16.99
N TRP A 804 -11.73 -30.02 -17.93
CA TRP A 804 -12.83 -30.97 -17.87
C TRP A 804 -12.68 -31.95 -19.02
N GLY A 805 -12.45 -33.22 -18.70
CA GLY A 805 -12.39 -34.28 -19.71
C GLY A 805 -13.72 -34.45 -20.44
N LYS A 806 -13.75 -35.28 -21.49
CA LYS A 806 -14.96 -35.58 -22.27
C LYS A 806 -16.20 -35.97 -21.44
N ASN A 807 -16.00 -36.57 -20.26
CA ASN A 807 -17.07 -36.96 -19.33
C ASN A 807 -17.43 -35.88 -18.30
N GLY A 808 -16.90 -34.66 -18.45
CA GLY A 808 -17.09 -33.55 -17.51
C GLY A 808 -16.26 -33.66 -16.23
N LYS A 809 -15.33 -34.63 -16.12
CA LYS A 809 -14.50 -34.79 -14.91
C LYS A 809 -13.49 -33.66 -14.81
N LEU A 810 -13.60 -32.86 -13.74
CA LEU A 810 -12.67 -31.80 -13.38
C LEU A 810 -11.30 -32.37 -12.96
N GLN A 811 -10.24 -31.76 -13.46
CA GLN A 811 -8.89 -31.83 -12.92
C GLN A 811 -8.25 -30.45 -12.95
N SER A 812 -7.44 -30.14 -11.94
CA SER A 812 -6.71 -28.88 -11.90
C SER A 812 -5.29 -29.04 -11.35
N TRP A 813 -4.44 -28.12 -11.77
CA TRP A 813 -3.04 -28.01 -11.36
C TRP A 813 -2.72 -26.55 -11.11
N ALA A 814 -1.84 -26.29 -10.15
CA ALA A 814 -1.38 -24.95 -9.86
C ALA A 814 0.13 -24.96 -9.58
N ILE A 815 0.75 -23.81 -9.72
CA ILE A 815 2.12 -23.57 -9.25
C ILE A 815 2.28 -22.10 -8.88
N HIS A 816 3.11 -21.87 -7.88
CA HIS A 816 3.55 -20.54 -7.46
C HIS A 816 5.08 -20.47 -7.49
N GLN A 817 5.64 -19.28 -7.71
CA GLN A 817 7.09 -19.09 -7.79
C GLN A 817 7.80 -19.42 -6.45
N PHE A 818 7.10 -19.28 -5.33
CA PHE A 818 7.66 -19.50 -4.00
C PHE A 818 7.06 -20.71 -3.33
N GLY A 819 5.88 -20.52 -2.74
CA GLY A 819 5.22 -21.37 -1.75
C GLY A 819 4.16 -20.54 -1.06
N SER A 820 3.44 -21.10 -0.09
CA SER A 820 2.26 -20.43 0.50
C SER A 820 2.63 -19.27 1.45
N ALA A 821 3.86 -19.22 1.96
CA ALA A 821 4.32 -18.15 2.87
C ALA A 821 5.20 -17.12 2.13
N THR A 822 4.61 -15.98 1.76
CA THR A 822 5.28 -14.99 0.91
C THR A 822 6.20 -14.04 1.69
N VAL A 823 6.02 -13.86 2.99
CA VAL A 823 6.87 -12.95 3.79
C VAL A 823 7.58 -13.63 4.97
N ASP A 824 7.06 -14.74 5.50
CA ASP A 824 7.71 -15.46 6.59
C ASP A 824 8.86 -16.34 6.06
N SER A 825 10.08 -15.83 6.20
CA SER A 825 11.30 -16.55 5.80
C SER A 825 11.63 -17.78 6.65
N LYS A 826 10.98 -17.95 7.81
CA LYS A 826 11.15 -19.12 8.67
C LYS A 826 10.17 -20.24 8.31
N SER A 827 9.12 -19.95 7.55
CA SER A 827 8.16 -20.95 7.12
C SER A 827 8.82 -21.99 6.21
N PRO A 828 8.52 -23.29 6.38
CA PRO A 828 8.95 -24.31 5.43
C PRO A 828 8.37 -24.08 4.03
N HIS A 829 7.29 -23.31 3.92
CA HIS A 829 6.60 -22.98 2.67
C HIS A 829 7.05 -21.64 2.06
N TYR A 830 8.24 -21.15 2.42
CA TYR A 830 8.80 -19.90 1.90
C TYR A 830 9.43 -20.03 0.50
N SER A 831 9.88 -21.24 0.14
CA SER A 831 10.55 -21.54 -1.14
C SER A 831 10.41 -22.99 -1.61
N ASP A 832 9.43 -23.74 -1.10
CA ASP A 832 9.27 -25.17 -1.35
C ASP A 832 8.72 -25.48 -2.75
N GLN A 833 8.00 -24.56 -3.40
CA GLN A 833 7.57 -24.69 -4.80
C GLN A 833 8.59 -24.12 -5.80
N SER A 834 9.55 -23.28 -5.36
CA SER A 834 10.56 -22.67 -6.25
C SER A 834 11.34 -23.65 -7.15
N PRO A 835 11.72 -24.86 -6.69
CA PRO A 835 12.34 -25.86 -7.58
C PRO A 835 11.40 -26.33 -8.69
N LEU A 836 10.13 -26.64 -8.37
CA LEU A 836 9.14 -27.06 -9.35
C LEU A 836 8.82 -25.94 -10.35
N PHE A 837 8.71 -24.70 -9.86
CA PHE A 837 8.52 -23.54 -10.71
C PHE A 837 9.69 -23.36 -11.68
N SER A 838 10.93 -23.48 -11.21
CA SER A 838 12.13 -23.47 -12.06
C SER A 838 12.08 -24.58 -13.10
N GLU A 839 11.65 -25.78 -12.73
CA GLU A 839 11.50 -26.95 -13.61
C GLU A 839 10.27 -26.92 -14.51
N GLU A 840 9.41 -25.90 -14.41
CA GLU A 840 8.19 -25.76 -15.21
C GLU A 840 7.21 -26.92 -14.95
N LYS A 841 7.10 -27.31 -13.67
CA LYS A 841 6.21 -28.38 -13.20
C LYS A 841 5.15 -27.83 -12.28
N GLU A 842 3.93 -28.30 -12.46
CA GLU A 842 2.81 -28.00 -11.59
C GLU A 842 2.61 -29.09 -10.56
N ARG A 843 1.91 -28.71 -9.50
CA ARG A 843 1.34 -29.64 -8.53
C ARG A 843 -0.15 -29.80 -8.86
N LYS A 844 -0.63 -31.04 -8.79
CA LYS A 844 -2.06 -31.30 -8.81
C LYS A 844 -2.70 -30.64 -7.59
N THR A 845 -3.78 -29.91 -7.79
CA THR A 845 -4.55 -29.29 -6.71
C THR A 845 -5.42 -30.35 -6.03
N LEU A 846 -5.65 -30.20 -4.73
CA LEU A 846 -6.61 -30.99 -3.98
C LEU A 846 -7.93 -30.21 -3.99
N PHE A 847 -9.00 -30.82 -4.48
CA PHE A 847 -10.27 -30.12 -4.68
C PHE A 847 -11.41 -30.76 -3.90
N GLU A 848 -11.58 -32.08 -3.99
CA GLU A 848 -12.64 -32.77 -3.24
C GLU A 848 -12.36 -32.73 -1.73
N ARG A 849 -13.41 -32.48 -0.93
CA ARG A 849 -13.29 -32.31 0.53
C ARG A 849 -12.60 -33.50 1.21
N GLU A 850 -12.96 -34.72 0.80
CA GLU A 850 -12.36 -35.95 1.32
C GLU A 850 -10.89 -36.08 0.94
N GLU A 851 -10.53 -35.72 -0.30
CA GLU A 851 -9.16 -35.73 -0.80
C GLU A 851 -8.30 -34.71 -0.03
N VAL A 852 -8.83 -33.51 0.19
CA VAL A 852 -8.19 -32.45 0.99
C VAL A 852 -7.90 -32.95 2.41
N LEU A 853 -8.90 -33.47 3.11
CA LEU A 853 -8.74 -33.92 4.50
C LEU A 853 -7.77 -35.10 4.60
N ALA A 854 -7.80 -36.04 3.65
CA ALA A 854 -6.90 -37.19 3.64
C ALA A 854 -5.44 -36.83 3.37
N ASN A 855 -5.18 -35.74 2.63
CA ASN A 855 -3.83 -35.33 2.23
C ASN A 855 -3.29 -34.11 3.00
N SER A 856 -4.07 -33.55 3.92
CA SER A 856 -3.66 -32.41 4.74
C SER A 856 -2.59 -32.80 5.76
N LYS A 857 -1.58 -31.94 5.92
CA LYS A 857 -0.53 -32.11 6.93
C LYS A 857 -0.92 -31.57 8.30
N ARG A 858 -1.82 -30.58 8.32
CA ARG A 858 -2.32 -29.96 9.54
C ARG A 858 -3.79 -29.59 9.34
N VAL A 859 -4.62 -29.91 10.34
CA VAL A 859 -6.03 -29.49 10.38
C VAL A 859 -6.29 -28.88 11.76
N TYR A 860 -6.84 -27.67 11.79
CA TYR A 860 -7.07 -26.92 13.02
C TYR A 860 -8.27 -26.00 12.89
N LYS A 861 -8.71 -25.46 14.03
CA LYS A 861 -9.63 -24.33 14.09
C LYS A 861 -8.84 -23.09 14.50
N PRO A 862 -9.14 -21.91 13.93
CA PRO A 862 -8.61 -20.63 14.40
C PRO A 862 -8.74 -20.46 15.91
#